data_AF-A0A820ND34-F1
#
_entry.id   AF-A0A820ND34-F1
#
_cell.length_a   1.000
_cell.length_b   1.000
_cell.length_c   1.000
_cell.angle_alpha   90.00
_cell.angle_beta   90.00
_cell.angle_gamma   90.00
#
_symmetry.space_group_name_H-M   'P 1'
#
loop_
_entity.id
_entity.type
_entity.pdbx_description
1 polymer ?
#
loop_
_entity_poly.entity_id
_entity_poly.type
_entity_poly.pdbx_seq_one_letter_code
_entity_poly.pdbx_strand_id
1 'polypeptide(L)'
;MNESILNHLFLPHYLPSSVDDDYFLQNNHQYEHMILEYMKEYFNQLESTKETSELPIFSALINCVKHWSILQNPQTCTEANLQSTIMKLTPGNFLPFYFHAQNAAILIEIEKKNVHRPLVSSWQVLLPTQEITSSLVPHFSCFPVTTYRLNDRSQLSSLAHCELLVDFMRNTIEYSKSYKASRQVNETRNLPESYYVCQWWIQQFEGIKIKSKSNRSIQFKKKHRDQIRWNGALLPFRRSGLWMTIKVVFHIILTKRLGSIGIIIYKLLITHFLTYCLSETRSEISIDVLIHCIRKIVRRLNKIEILLSSIDANDLNEWVQLTKHQIQMKINKILPKPNWQKSIRIYEKSKYSVLMNNFDLNNSNIYQHLFQELKSSLKTQKLRETSQYFSPVTNYNDRYPLNSDDCIPSIKKFTGKFNYTIGIALTRIEIWVESRLNQWINRPAVSHSEKNRFETLLHLFEDYLSEAISHYYAIKDPIGYSRFILTSLTIIRSMNQKLCNDPRFERLKLHSIEIPNLMDLFKCLVLPNRDDMKRAHSLYCYFSEFSQKPYPDILTNINCDDAFGVYFASHSSTMKESLQKIRDQAELDKQKKIQEVKQAKGIYTCLMDSIKYLSCKCTYEYNGYGSYYITCGKCRIQKEACDIKVNIFECPIPSDHVGALAVIFELQMPIEIRIYRDIIWQFINRPKPNLNHRMYEWLSVPPHASKLGPFYTGPKNNKVKLLSSTKSVT
;
A
#
# COMPACT_ATOMS: atom_id res chain seq x y z
N MET A 1 -31.93 -3.54 -21.08
CA MET A 1 -31.31 -4.37 -20.03
C MET A 1 -30.65 -3.38 -19.07
N ASN A 2 -30.99 -3.35 -17.77
CA ASN A 2 -30.64 -2.20 -16.89
C ASN A 2 -29.13 -2.08 -16.60
N GLU A 3 -28.54 -0.88 -16.73
CA GLU A 3 -27.12 -0.56 -16.43
C GLU A 3 -26.68 -1.00 -15.02
N SER A 4 -27.58 -1.02 -14.03
CA SER A 4 -27.32 -1.48 -12.66
C SER A 4 -26.72 -2.90 -12.59
N ILE A 5 -27.06 -3.79 -13.54
CA ILE A 5 -26.42 -5.12 -13.59
C ILE A 5 -24.90 -5.02 -13.76
N LEU A 6 -24.43 -4.05 -14.54
CA LEU A 6 -23.02 -3.87 -14.83
C LEU A 6 -22.28 -3.38 -13.59
N ASN A 7 -22.93 -2.64 -12.69
CA ASN A 7 -22.35 -2.25 -11.40
C ASN A 7 -21.93 -3.50 -10.62
N HIS A 8 -22.80 -4.50 -10.55
CA HIS A 8 -22.51 -5.74 -9.82
C HIS A 8 -21.59 -6.71 -10.56
N LEU A 9 -21.71 -6.82 -11.88
CA LEU A 9 -20.91 -7.73 -12.69
C LEU A 9 -19.47 -7.20 -12.91
N PHE A 10 -19.35 -5.93 -13.29
CA PHE A 10 -18.11 -5.29 -13.74
C PHE A 10 -17.40 -4.48 -12.66
N LEU A 11 -18.12 -3.87 -11.72
CA LEU A 11 -17.57 -2.89 -10.78
C LEU A 11 -16.84 -1.76 -11.53
N PRO A 12 -17.56 -0.91 -12.29
CA PRO A 12 -17.01 0.31 -12.90
C PRO A 12 -16.39 1.25 -11.87
N HIS A 13 -15.61 2.23 -12.34
CA HIS A 13 -14.92 3.16 -11.46
C HIS A 13 -15.90 3.98 -10.60
N TYR A 14 -16.99 4.44 -11.22
CA TYR A 14 -18.08 5.13 -10.54
C TYR A 14 -19.20 4.14 -10.26
N LEU A 15 -19.29 3.72 -8.99
CA LEU A 15 -20.39 2.91 -8.49
C LEU A 15 -21.45 3.78 -7.78
N PRO A 16 -22.70 3.32 -7.69
CA PRO A 16 -23.74 3.94 -6.88
C PRO A 16 -23.28 4.18 -5.45
N SER A 17 -23.83 5.20 -4.80
CA SER A 17 -23.41 5.62 -3.46
C SER A 17 -24.33 5.11 -2.35
N SER A 18 -25.48 4.53 -2.72
CA SER A 18 -26.52 4.02 -1.85
C SER A 18 -27.30 2.89 -2.51
N VAL A 19 -28.18 2.24 -1.74
CA VAL A 19 -29.18 1.28 -2.26
C VAL A 19 -30.20 1.97 -3.16
N ASP A 20 -30.59 3.20 -2.84
CA ASP A 20 -31.62 3.94 -3.59
C ASP A 20 -31.14 4.33 -5.00
N ASP A 21 -29.83 4.52 -5.15
CA ASP A 21 -29.18 4.82 -6.43
C ASP A 21 -29.03 3.59 -7.35
N ASP A 22 -29.33 2.37 -6.86
CA ASP A 22 -29.13 1.13 -7.62
C ASP A 22 -30.41 0.30 -7.73
N TYR A 23 -30.88 0.13 -8.97
CA TYR A 23 -32.12 -0.57 -9.28
C TYR A 23 -32.18 -2.00 -8.73
N PHE A 24 -31.07 -2.73 -8.64
CA PHE A 24 -31.09 -4.11 -8.15
C PHE A 24 -31.24 -4.21 -6.64
N LEU A 25 -30.76 -3.20 -5.91
CA LEU A 25 -30.78 -3.17 -4.46
C LEU A 25 -32.08 -2.54 -3.93
N GLN A 26 -32.74 -1.68 -4.72
CA GLN A 26 -34.03 -1.06 -4.39
C GLN A 26 -35.06 -2.08 -3.88
N ASN A 27 -35.89 -1.64 -2.93
CA ASN A 27 -36.97 -2.43 -2.34
C ASN A 27 -36.49 -3.80 -1.82
N ASN A 28 -35.52 -3.78 -0.89
CA ASN A 28 -34.96 -4.98 -0.24
C ASN A 28 -34.44 -6.03 -1.23
N HIS A 29 -33.65 -5.60 -2.22
CA HIS A 29 -33.01 -6.50 -3.18
C HIS A 29 -33.99 -7.30 -4.05
N GLN A 30 -35.25 -6.87 -4.18
CA GLN A 30 -36.27 -7.63 -4.90
C GLN A 30 -35.92 -7.92 -6.36
N TYR A 31 -35.11 -7.07 -6.99
CA TYR A 31 -34.71 -7.21 -8.40
C TYR A 31 -33.37 -7.95 -8.58
N GLU A 32 -32.68 -8.32 -7.51
CA GLU A 32 -31.39 -9.03 -7.59
C GLU A 32 -31.52 -10.36 -8.36
N HIS A 33 -32.68 -11.03 -8.27
CA HIS A 33 -32.99 -12.26 -9.00
C HIS A 33 -32.91 -12.12 -10.53
N MET A 34 -33.01 -10.90 -11.09
CA MET A 34 -32.89 -10.66 -12.53
C MET A 34 -31.55 -11.14 -13.09
N ILE A 35 -30.48 -11.19 -12.28
CA ILE A 35 -29.19 -11.76 -12.68
C ILE A 35 -29.37 -13.23 -13.13
N LEU A 36 -30.23 -14.00 -12.44
CA LEU A 36 -30.52 -15.39 -12.82
C LEU A 36 -31.38 -15.49 -14.07
N GLU A 37 -32.34 -14.59 -14.28
CA GLU A 37 -33.13 -14.56 -15.52
C GLU A 37 -32.21 -14.28 -16.73
N TYR A 38 -31.28 -13.33 -16.62
CA TYR A 38 -30.29 -13.11 -17.69
C TYR A 38 -29.34 -14.31 -17.88
N MET A 39 -28.97 -15.01 -16.80
CA MET A 39 -28.20 -16.26 -16.91
C MET A 39 -29.00 -17.35 -17.64
N LYS A 40 -30.32 -17.44 -17.39
CA LYS A 40 -31.22 -18.39 -18.03
C LYS A 40 -31.40 -18.07 -19.51
N GLU A 41 -31.63 -16.82 -19.87
CA GLU A 41 -31.66 -16.36 -21.27
C GLU A 41 -30.35 -16.66 -22.01
N TYR A 42 -29.22 -16.36 -21.37
CA TYR A 42 -27.90 -16.70 -21.89
C TYR A 42 -27.75 -18.20 -22.17
N PHE A 43 -28.20 -19.06 -21.27
CA PHE A 43 -28.16 -20.51 -21.47
C PHE A 43 -29.12 -20.99 -22.56
N ASN A 44 -30.30 -20.38 -22.69
CA ASN A 44 -31.24 -20.69 -23.79
C ASN A 44 -30.64 -20.32 -25.15
N GLN A 45 -29.92 -19.19 -25.24
CA GLN A 45 -29.20 -18.81 -26.47
C GLN A 45 -28.08 -19.79 -26.80
N LEU A 46 -27.30 -20.23 -25.80
CA LEU A 46 -26.29 -21.27 -26.00
C LEU A 46 -26.91 -22.59 -26.49
N GLU A 47 -28.02 -23.02 -25.90
CA GLU A 47 -28.73 -24.25 -26.29
C GLU A 47 -29.26 -24.19 -27.74
N SER A 48 -29.63 -23.00 -28.22
CA SER A 48 -30.09 -22.79 -29.61
C SER A 48 -28.98 -22.90 -30.67
N THR A 49 -27.73 -22.69 -30.26
CA THR A 49 -26.56 -22.94 -31.11
C THR A 49 -26.21 -24.44 -31.05
N LYS A 50 -26.45 -25.17 -32.15
CA LYS A 50 -26.23 -26.63 -32.30
C LYS A 50 -24.84 -27.14 -31.85
N GLU A 51 -23.87 -26.25 -31.67
CA GLU A 51 -22.47 -26.56 -31.35
C GLU A 51 -22.20 -26.82 -29.85
N THR A 52 -23.16 -26.57 -28.94
CA THR A 52 -22.97 -26.79 -27.48
C THR A 52 -23.90 -27.82 -26.83
N SER A 53 -24.88 -28.34 -27.59
CA SER A 53 -25.87 -29.32 -27.14
C SER A 53 -25.28 -30.70 -26.79
N GLU A 54 -24.05 -30.98 -27.18
CA GLU A 54 -23.45 -32.32 -27.04
C GLU A 54 -22.73 -32.55 -25.70
N LEU A 55 -22.45 -31.51 -24.91
CA LEU A 55 -21.72 -31.66 -23.64
C LEU A 55 -22.69 -31.85 -22.45
N PRO A 56 -22.77 -33.05 -21.82
CA PRO A 56 -23.69 -33.36 -20.70
C PRO A 56 -23.47 -32.52 -19.43
N ILE A 57 -22.47 -31.64 -19.43
CA ILE A 57 -22.19 -30.72 -18.34
C ILE A 57 -23.07 -29.47 -18.38
N PHE A 58 -23.44 -29.00 -19.58
CA PHE A 58 -24.28 -27.81 -19.72
C PHE A 58 -25.71 -28.10 -19.32
N SER A 59 -26.23 -29.30 -19.59
CA SER A 59 -27.58 -29.71 -19.13
C SER A 59 -27.74 -29.60 -17.60
N ALA A 60 -26.69 -29.94 -16.84
CA ALA A 60 -26.72 -29.81 -15.39
C ALA A 60 -26.73 -28.34 -14.92
N LEU A 61 -25.99 -27.46 -15.60
CA LEU A 61 -26.01 -26.02 -15.30
C LEU A 61 -27.33 -25.38 -15.74
N ILE A 62 -27.85 -25.74 -16.90
CA ILE A 62 -29.14 -25.27 -17.44
C ILE A 62 -30.26 -25.64 -16.47
N ASN A 63 -30.36 -26.91 -16.05
CA ASN A 63 -31.37 -27.34 -15.08
C ASN A 63 -31.19 -26.66 -13.72
N CYS A 64 -29.95 -26.52 -13.25
CA CYS A 64 -29.63 -25.79 -12.03
C CYS A 64 -30.14 -24.35 -12.07
N VAL A 65 -29.87 -23.61 -13.16
CA VAL A 65 -30.30 -22.22 -13.32
C VAL A 65 -31.81 -22.13 -13.48
N LYS A 66 -32.43 -23.00 -14.29
CA LYS A 66 -33.89 -23.04 -14.50
C LYS A 66 -34.62 -23.18 -13.16
N HIS A 67 -34.25 -24.16 -12.33
CA HIS A 67 -34.86 -24.34 -11.00
C HIS A 67 -34.52 -23.21 -10.02
N TRP A 68 -33.27 -22.74 -10.02
CA TRP A 68 -32.85 -21.68 -9.12
C TRP A 68 -33.57 -20.35 -9.41
N SER A 69 -33.74 -19.99 -10.68
CA SER A 69 -34.45 -18.76 -11.08
C SER A 69 -35.88 -18.72 -10.56
N ILE A 70 -36.60 -19.85 -10.66
CA ILE A 70 -37.98 -19.99 -10.18
C ILE A 70 -38.05 -19.81 -8.65
N LEU A 71 -37.12 -20.40 -7.90
CA LEU A 71 -37.15 -20.34 -6.43
C LEU A 71 -36.56 -19.04 -5.86
N GLN A 72 -35.69 -18.36 -6.60
CA GLN A 72 -35.09 -17.09 -6.18
C GLN A 72 -36.01 -15.89 -6.44
N ASN A 73 -36.97 -16.02 -7.36
CA ASN A 73 -37.96 -14.97 -7.63
C ASN A 73 -39.01 -14.93 -6.49
N PRO A 74 -39.18 -13.77 -5.80
CA PRO A 74 -40.10 -13.63 -4.67
C PRO A 74 -41.55 -14.00 -4.97
N GLN A 75 -42.02 -13.80 -6.22
CA GLN A 75 -43.40 -14.07 -6.62
C GLN A 75 -43.69 -15.58 -6.77
N THR A 76 -42.66 -16.36 -7.12
CA THR A 76 -42.78 -17.79 -7.39
C THR A 76 -42.18 -18.66 -6.28
N CYS A 77 -41.49 -18.04 -5.31
CA CYS A 77 -40.96 -18.71 -4.12
C CYS A 77 -42.11 -19.06 -3.15
N THR A 78 -42.68 -20.25 -3.32
CA THR A 78 -43.73 -20.82 -2.46
C THR A 78 -43.31 -22.20 -1.96
N GLU A 79 -43.88 -22.64 -0.84
CA GLU A 79 -43.63 -23.97 -0.26
C GLU A 79 -43.93 -25.09 -1.26
N ALA A 80 -45.07 -25.02 -1.96
CA ALA A 80 -45.46 -26.01 -2.97
C ALA A 80 -44.46 -26.08 -4.15
N ASN A 81 -43.96 -24.93 -4.62
CA ASN A 81 -42.95 -24.90 -5.68
C ASN A 81 -41.60 -25.45 -5.18
N LEU A 82 -41.23 -25.13 -3.94
CA LEU A 82 -40.02 -25.65 -3.31
C LEU A 82 -40.06 -27.17 -3.14
N GLN A 83 -41.13 -27.69 -2.54
CA GLN A 83 -41.37 -29.13 -2.36
C GLN A 83 -41.35 -29.86 -3.69
N SER A 84 -42.12 -29.38 -4.68
CA SER A 84 -42.18 -30.01 -5.99
C SER A 84 -40.84 -29.97 -6.72
N THR A 85 -40.06 -28.89 -6.60
CA THR A 85 -38.72 -28.79 -7.20
C THR A 85 -37.76 -29.76 -6.53
N ILE A 86 -37.74 -29.83 -5.19
CA ILE A 86 -36.89 -30.75 -4.43
C ILE A 86 -37.22 -32.21 -4.77
N MET A 87 -38.50 -32.57 -4.91
CA MET A 87 -38.93 -33.91 -5.31
C MET A 87 -38.52 -34.26 -6.75
N LYS A 88 -38.56 -33.29 -7.67
CA LYS A 88 -38.17 -33.48 -9.08
C LYS A 88 -36.66 -33.51 -9.34
N LEU A 89 -35.81 -33.20 -8.36
CA LEU A 89 -34.35 -33.23 -8.56
C LEU A 89 -33.87 -34.64 -8.95
N THR A 90 -33.18 -34.74 -10.09
CA THR A 90 -32.63 -36.02 -10.57
C THR A 90 -31.20 -36.24 -10.07
N PRO A 91 -30.72 -37.49 -10.04
CA PRO A 91 -29.33 -37.79 -9.64
C PRO A 91 -28.30 -37.01 -10.46
N GLY A 92 -27.37 -36.34 -9.76
CA GLY A 92 -26.36 -35.45 -10.32
C GLY A 92 -26.79 -33.99 -10.46
N ASN A 93 -28.00 -33.62 -10.05
CA ASN A 93 -28.48 -32.22 -10.09
C ASN A 93 -28.07 -31.45 -8.83
N PHE A 94 -28.08 -30.13 -8.98
CA PHE A 94 -27.73 -29.17 -7.94
C PHE A 94 -28.88 -28.16 -7.81
N LEU A 95 -29.22 -27.80 -6.57
CA LEU A 95 -30.22 -26.79 -6.26
C LEU A 95 -29.64 -25.77 -5.28
N PRO A 96 -29.23 -24.59 -5.76
CA PRO A 96 -28.73 -23.52 -4.92
C PRO A 96 -29.86 -22.63 -4.39
N PHE A 97 -29.60 -21.97 -3.26
CA PHE A 97 -30.40 -20.87 -2.74
C PHE A 97 -29.50 -19.76 -2.22
N TYR A 98 -29.93 -18.51 -2.40
CA TYR A 98 -29.31 -17.35 -1.78
C TYR A 98 -30.36 -16.62 -0.93
N PHE A 99 -30.13 -16.59 0.38
CA PHE A 99 -30.98 -15.93 1.36
C PHE A 99 -30.38 -14.55 1.64
N HIS A 100 -30.84 -13.53 0.91
CA HIS A 100 -30.38 -12.16 1.12
C HIS A 100 -30.65 -11.70 2.56
N ALA A 101 -31.87 -11.95 3.06
CA ALA A 101 -32.31 -11.59 4.41
C ALA A 101 -31.54 -12.31 5.54
N GLN A 102 -30.72 -13.30 5.20
CA GLN A 102 -29.89 -14.06 6.15
C GLN A 102 -28.39 -13.99 5.81
N ASN A 103 -27.99 -13.21 4.79
CA ASN A 103 -26.61 -13.18 4.29
C ASN A 103 -25.98 -14.58 4.09
N ALA A 104 -26.79 -15.54 3.65
CA ALA A 104 -26.42 -16.95 3.61
C ALA A 104 -26.75 -17.55 2.25
N ALA A 105 -26.06 -18.63 1.90
CA ALA A 105 -26.40 -19.45 0.75
C ALA A 105 -26.25 -20.92 1.10
N ILE A 106 -27.09 -21.74 0.46
CA ILE A 106 -26.96 -23.20 0.51
C ILE A 106 -26.87 -23.77 -0.91
N LEU A 107 -26.28 -24.95 -1.00
CA LEU A 107 -26.24 -25.76 -2.21
C LEU A 107 -26.65 -27.19 -1.84
N ILE A 108 -27.81 -27.60 -2.32
CA ILE A 108 -28.28 -28.97 -2.24
C ILE A 108 -27.75 -29.73 -3.45
N GLU A 109 -27.18 -30.90 -3.22
CA GLU A 109 -26.68 -31.79 -4.25
C GLU A 109 -27.22 -33.20 -4.08
N ILE A 110 -27.75 -33.76 -5.17
CA ILE A 110 -28.14 -35.17 -5.24
C ILE A 110 -27.00 -35.94 -5.93
N GLU A 111 -26.17 -36.67 -5.18
CA GLU A 111 -25.08 -37.44 -5.78
C GLU A 111 -25.61 -38.68 -6.53
N LYS A 112 -25.04 -39.00 -7.70
CA LYS A 112 -25.44 -40.18 -8.50
C LYS A 112 -25.38 -41.50 -7.71
N LYS A 113 -24.41 -41.63 -6.80
CA LYS A 113 -24.18 -42.83 -5.99
C LYS A 113 -24.99 -42.87 -4.69
N ASN A 114 -25.58 -41.76 -4.27
CA ASN A 114 -26.25 -41.61 -2.96
C ASN A 114 -27.53 -40.78 -3.09
N VAL A 115 -28.48 -41.25 -3.92
CA VAL A 115 -29.69 -40.49 -4.29
C VAL A 115 -30.58 -40.16 -3.09
N HIS A 116 -30.68 -41.07 -2.12
CA HIS A 116 -31.49 -40.90 -0.92
C HIS A 116 -30.81 -40.06 0.17
N ARG A 117 -29.52 -39.72 0.03
CA ARG A 117 -28.73 -39.04 1.07
C ARG A 117 -28.06 -37.79 0.50
N PRO A 118 -28.83 -36.70 0.36
CA PRO A 118 -28.35 -35.49 -0.30
C PRO A 118 -27.24 -34.81 0.51
N LEU A 119 -26.42 -34.05 -0.20
CA LEU A 119 -25.44 -33.17 0.41
C LEU A 119 -25.97 -31.75 0.48
N VAL A 120 -25.76 -31.08 1.60
CA VAL A 120 -26.11 -29.68 1.80
C VAL A 120 -24.85 -28.94 2.19
N SER A 121 -24.41 -28.03 1.33
CA SER A 121 -23.31 -27.11 1.66
C SER A 121 -23.88 -25.76 2.02
N SER A 122 -23.39 -25.12 3.08
CA SER A 122 -23.83 -23.78 3.50
C SER A 122 -22.64 -22.85 3.69
N TRP A 123 -22.86 -21.55 3.45
CA TRP A 123 -21.84 -20.53 3.69
C TRP A 123 -22.44 -19.13 3.85
N GLN A 124 -21.74 -18.29 4.60
CA GLN A 124 -21.94 -16.84 4.62
C GLN A 124 -21.47 -16.22 3.30
N VAL A 125 -22.26 -15.32 2.72
CA VAL A 125 -22.02 -14.79 1.36
C VAL A 125 -21.17 -13.52 1.37
N LEU A 126 -21.56 -12.52 2.15
CA LEU A 126 -20.88 -11.25 2.31
C LEU A 126 -20.30 -11.15 3.74
N LEU A 127 -19.15 -10.48 3.87
CA LEU A 127 -18.48 -10.28 5.16
C LEU A 127 -19.01 -9.03 5.86
N PRO A 128 -18.98 -8.96 7.21
CA PRO A 128 -19.35 -7.77 7.97
C PRO A 128 -18.70 -6.48 7.43
N THR A 129 -19.42 -5.36 7.51
CA THR A 129 -18.93 -4.06 6.99
C THR A 129 -17.57 -3.69 7.59
N GLN A 130 -17.40 -3.87 8.90
CA GLN A 130 -16.13 -3.58 9.58
C GLN A 130 -14.97 -4.41 9.04
N GLU A 131 -15.17 -5.70 8.75
CA GLU A 131 -14.11 -6.53 8.17
C GLU A 131 -13.68 -5.96 6.81
N ILE A 132 -14.64 -5.65 5.93
CA ILE A 132 -14.34 -5.13 4.59
C ILE A 132 -13.67 -3.74 4.63
N THR A 133 -14.10 -2.84 5.53
CA THR A 133 -13.60 -1.45 5.56
C THR A 133 -12.35 -1.26 6.42
N SER A 134 -12.06 -2.15 7.38
CA SER A 134 -10.89 -2.02 8.27
C SER A 134 -9.60 -2.58 7.68
N SER A 135 -9.67 -3.48 6.70
CA SER A 135 -8.49 -4.15 6.14
C SER A 135 -8.01 -3.51 4.85
N LEU A 136 -6.71 -3.22 4.78
CA LEU A 136 -6.02 -2.91 3.52
C LEU A 136 -5.78 -4.17 2.68
N VAL A 137 -5.89 -5.36 3.27
CA VAL A 137 -5.62 -6.64 2.62
C VAL A 137 -6.92 -7.23 2.04
N PRO A 138 -6.88 -7.80 0.81
CA PRO A 138 -8.03 -8.50 0.27
C PRO A 138 -8.47 -9.72 1.11
N HIS A 139 -9.76 -9.81 1.42
CA HIS A 139 -10.32 -10.99 2.08
C HIS A 139 -10.57 -12.14 1.11
N PHE A 140 -10.29 -13.37 1.57
CA PHE A 140 -10.52 -14.60 0.83
C PHE A 140 -11.26 -15.61 1.70
N SER A 141 -12.23 -16.31 1.13
CA SER A 141 -12.87 -17.46 1.75
C SER A 141 -12.68 -18.72 0.90
N CYS A 142 -12.60 -19.86 1.58
CA CYS A 142 -12.57 -21.17 0.95
C CYS A 142 -13.99 -21.71 0.76
N PHE A 143 -14.28 -22.27 -0.41
CA PHE A 143 -15.56 -22.88 -0.72
C PHE A 143 -15.39 -24.31 -1.26
N PRO A 144 -16.37 -25.20 -1.01
CA PRO A 144 -17.45 -25.04 -0.05
C PRO A 144 -16.91 -24.94 1.40
N VAL A 145 -17.60 -24.23 2.28
CA VAL A 145 -17.15 -23.99 3.67
C VAL A 145 -17.35 -25.25 4.50
N THR A 146 -18.60 -25.66 4.67
CA THR A 146 -18.98 -26.92 5.33
C THR A 146 -20.02 -27.62 4.49
N THR A 147 -19.84 -28.93 4.29
CA THR A 147 -20.79 -29.79 3.58
C THR A 147 -21.27 -30.88 4.52
N TYR A 148 -22.59 -30.99 4.62
CA TYR A 148 -23.29 -31.95 5.45
C TYR A 148 -23.95 -33.01 4.57
N ARG A 149 -24.12 -34.21 5.11
CA ARG A 149 -24.85 -35.30 4.49
C ARG A 149 -26.08 -35.63 5.32
N LEU A 150 -27.24 -35.57 4.67
CA LEU A 150 -28.50 -35.93 5.29
C LEU A 150 -28.67 -37.47 5.31
N ASN A 151 -29.55 -37.93 6.19
CA ASN A 151 -29.90 -39.34 6.28
C ASN A 151 -31.00 -39.74 5.31
N ASP A 152 -31.96 -38.84 5.06
CA ASP A 152 -33.03 -39.05 4.10
C ASP A 152 -33.32 -37.76 3.33
N ARG A 153 -33.57 -37.91 2.04
CA ARG A 153 -33.98 -36.85 1.12
C ARG A 153 -35.37 -36.32 1.46
N SER A 154 -36.26 -37.15 1.99
CA SER A 154 -37.64 -36.76 2.34
C SER A 154 -37.68 -35.61 3.35
N GLN A 155 -36.67 -35.50 4.21
CA GLN A 155 -36.52 -34.43 5.19
C GLN A 155 -36.53 -33.04 4.53
N LEU A 156 -35.87 -32.88 3.37
CA LEU A 156 -35.81 -31.61 2.64
C LEU A 156 -37.16 -31.16 2.09
N SER A 157 -38.08 -32.09 1.83
CA SER A 157 -39.42 -31.83 1.31
C SER A 157 -40.50 -31.73 2.39
N SER A 158 -40.14 -31.85 3.67
CA SER A 158 -41.11 -31.63 4.75
C SER A 158 -41.64 -30.20 4.74
N LEU A 159 -42.91 -30.02 5.11
CA LEU A 159 -43.57 -28.71 5.11
C LEU A 159 -42.82 -27.71 6.00
N ALA A 160 -42.47 -28.10 7.23
CA ALA A 160 -41.76 -27.23 8.17
C ALA A 160 -40.41 -26.72 7.62
N HIS A 161 -39.61 -27.58 6.97
CA HIS A 161 -38.35 -27.11 6.38
C HIS A 161 -38.59 -26.21 5.16
N CYS A 162 -39.63 -26.45 4.37
CA CYS A 162 -39.97 -25.59 3.24
C CYS A 162 -40.51 -24.22 3.69
N GLU A 163 -41.36 -24.17 4.71
CA GLU A 163 -41.84 -22.94 5.35
C GLU A 163 -40.67 -22.10 5.85
N LEU A 164 -39.74 -22.71 6.61
CA LEU A 164 -38.54 -22.02 7.10
C LEU A 164 -37.66 -21.47 5.97
N LEU A 165 -37.46 -22.24 4.89
CA LEU A 165 -36.66 -21.78 3.76
C LEU A 165 -37.32 -20.62 3.01
N VAL A 166 -38.65 -20.63 2.85
CA VAL A 166 -39.39 -19.50 2.26
C VAL A 166 -39.36 -18.28 3.18
N ASP A 167 -39.46 -18.47 4.49
CA ASP A 167 -39.36 -17.41 5.48
C ASP A 167 -37.96 -16.76 5.45
N PHE A 168 -36.89 -17.56 5.44
CA PHE A 168 -35.51 -17.08 5.30
C PHE A 168 -35.24 -16.28 4.02
N MET A 169 -36.02 -16.49 2.96
CA MET A 169 -35.91 -15.72 1.72
C MET A 169 -36.50 -14.32 1.86
N ARG A 170 -37.46 -14.12 2.77
CA ARG A 170 -38.29 -12.90 2.87
C ARG A 170 -38.00 -12.06 4.10
N ASN A 171 -37.79 -12.71 5.24
CA ASN A 171 -37.72 -12.07 6.55
C ASN A 171 -36.33 -12.20 7.14
N THR A 172 -35.82 -11.10 7.70
CA THR A 172 -34.56 -11.11 8.46
C THR A 172 -34.85 -11.49 9.90
N ILE A 173 -34.10 -12.46 10.44
CA ILE A 173 -34.28 -12.90 11.84
C ILE A 173 -33.53 -11.97 12.78
N GLU A 174 -32.25 -11.73 12.50
CA GLU A 174 -31.40 -10.92 13.37
C GLU A 174 -30.35 -10.12 12.59
N TYR A 175 -30.13 -8.89 13.07
CA TYR A 175 -29.01 -8.04 12.66
C TYR A 175 -28.01 -7.93 13.81
N SER A 176 -26.74 -7.67 13.49
CA SER A 176 -25.77 -7.25 14.50
C SER A 176 -26.29 -6.02 15.26
N LYS A 177 -26.02 -5.95 16.56
CA LYS A 177 -26.49 -4.86 17.44
C LYS A 177 -25.41 -3.79 17.65
N SER A 178 -25.79 -2.52 17.68
CA SER A 178 -24.91 -1.40 18.03
C SER A 178 -25.48 -0.57 19.19
N TYR A 179 -24.62 0.12 19.92
CA TYR A 179 -25.04 1.04 20.99
C TYR A 179 -25.21 2.45 20.44
N LYS A 180 -26.41 3.02 20.61
CA LYS A 180 -26.72 4.42 20.29
C LYS A 180 -27.35 5.05 21.52
N ALA A 181 -26.76 6.14 22.04
CA ALA A 181 -27.20 6.81 23.25
C ALA A 181 -27.46 5.83 24.41
N SER A 182 -26.53 4.91 24.64
CA SER A 182 -26.59 3.86 25.68
C SER A 182 -27.73 2.83 25.54
N ARG A 183 -28.46 2.82 24.42
CA ARG A 183 -29.43 1.77 24.08
C ARG A 183 -28.91 0.88 22.96
N GLN A 184 -29.18 -0.40 23.06
CA GLN A 184 -28.82 -1.38 22.04
C GLN A 184 -29.89 -1.39 20.95
N VAL A 185 -29.47 -1.14 19.70
CA VAL A 185 -30.36 -1.04 18.54
C VAL A 185 -29.81 -1.92 17.42
N ASN A 186 -30.69 -2.48 16.59
CA ASN A 186 -30.28 -3.22 15.40
C ASN A 186 -29.50 -2.30 14.45
N GLU A 187 -28.29 -2.73 14.07
CA GLU A 187 -27.46 -2.04 13.11
C GLU A 187 -27.80 -2.53 11.69
N THR A 188 -28.94 -2.04 11.18
CA THR A 188 -29.48 -2.42 9.86
C THR A 188 -28.58 -2.04 8.68
N ARG A 189 -27.57 -1.17 8.91
CA ARG A 189 -26.53 -0.87 7.91
C ARG A 189 -25.50 -1.99 7.77
N ASN A 190 -25.46 -2.92 8.72
CA ASN A 190 -24.65 -4.13 8.62
C ASN A 190 -25.49 -5.29 8.07
N LEU A 191 -24.83 -6.38 7.71
CA LEU A 191 -25.50 -7.55 7.15
C LEU A 191 -26.25 -8.33 8.24
N PRO A 192 -27.34 -9.03 7.86
CA PRO A 192 -27.96 -10.03 8.73
C PRO A 192 -27.01 -11.14 9.17
N GLU A 193 -27.34 -11.76 10.30
CA GLU A 193 -26.57 -12.86 10.87
C GLU A 193 -26.83 -14.18 10.14
N SER A 194 -25.76 -14.80 9.62
CA SER A 194 -25.88 -16.00 8.75
C SER A 194 -26.03 -17.33 9.48
N TYR A 195 -25.87 -17.35 10.81
CA TYR A 195 -25.82 -18.59 11.58
C TYR A 195 -27.17 -19.33 11.63
N TYR A 196 -28.30 -18.64 11.46
CA TYR A 196 -29.62 -19.28 11.41
C TYR A 196 -29.73 -20.27 10.25
N VAL A 197 -29.24 -19.90 9.07
CA VAL A 197 -29.20 -20.80 7.90
C VAL A 197 -27.98 -21.72 7.95
N CYS A 198 -26.80 -21.18 8.27
CA CYS A 198 -25.54 -21.92 8.13
C CYS A 198 -25.27 -22.90 9.28
N GLN A 199 -25.95 -22.76 10.41
CA GLN A 199 -25.75 -23.58 11.61
C GLN A 199 -27.08 -24.10 12.16
N TRP A 200 -27.99 -23.23 12.59
CA TRP A 200 -29.19 -23.63 13.33
C TRP A 200 -30.13 -24.51 12.49
N TRP A 201 -30.49 -24.08 11.28
CA TRP A 201 -31.38 -24.82 10.38
C TRP A 201 -30.79 -26.19 10.00
N ILE A 202 -29.47 -26.27 9.84
CA ILE A 202 -28.78 -27.51 9.52
C ILE A 202 -28.86 -28.50 10.68
N GLN A 203 -28.81 -28.03 11.92
CA GLN A 203 -28.90 -28.88 13.11
C GLN A 203 -30.31 -29.46 13.33
N GLN A 204 -31.33 -28.95 12.64
CA GLN A 204 -32.70 -29.47 12.74
C GLN A 204 -32.88 -30.81 12.00
N PHE A 205 -31.92 -31.24 11.17
CA PHE A 205 -32.01 -32.50 10.43
C PHE A 205 -31.56 -33.70 11.28
N GLU A 206 -32.44 -34.68 11.44
CA GLU A 206 -32.14 -35.89 12.22
C GLU A 206 -30.98 -36.71 11.65
N GLY A 207 -29.96 -36.90 12.49
CA GLY A 207 -28.76 -37.69 12.22
C GLY A 207 -27.90 -37.18 11.06
N ILE A 208 -27.98 -35.89 10.76
CA ILE A 208 -27.08 -35.21 9.82
C ILE A 208 -25.60 -35.42 10.19
N LYS A 209 -24.75 -35.66 9.19
CA LYS A 209 -23.31 -35.89 9.40
C LYS A 209 -22.46 -34.92 8.60
N ILE A 210 -21.41 -34.39 9.20
CA ILE A 210 -20.40 -33.60 8.46
C ILE A 210 -19.68 -34.54 7.50
N LYS A 211 -19.59 -34.16 6.21
CA LYS A 211 -18.81 -34.90 5.24
C LYS A 211 -17.33 -34.75 5.61
N SER A 212 -16.66 -35.84 5.97
CA SER A 212 -15.24 -35.82 6.34
C SER A 212 -14.41 -35.15 5.23
N LYS A 213 -13.51 -34.24 5.61
CA LYS A 213 -12.51 -33.63 4.71
C LYS A 213 -11.53 -34.70 4.23
N SER A 214 -11.90 -35.48 3.22
CA SER A 214 -10.93 -36.33 2.51
C SER A 214 -10.00 -35.45 1.67
N ASN A 215 -8.76 -35.88 1.42
CA ASN A 215 -7.83 -35.20 0.51
C ASN A 215 -8.35 -34.96 -0.93
N ARG A 216 -9.52 -35.55 -1.29
CA ARG A 216 -10.20 -35.35 -2.58
C ARG A 216 -11.38 -34.37 -2.53
N SER A 217 -11.61 -33.65 -1.42
CA SER A 217 -12.67 -32.64 -1.36
C SER A 217 -12.27 -31.41 -2.19
N ILE A 218 -13.13 -31.02 -3.13
CA ILE A 218 -12.95 -29.81 -3.94
C ILE A 218 -12.96 -28.61 -3.01
N GLN A 219 -11.84 -27.90 -2.91
CA GLN A 219 -11.76 -26.65 -2.17
C GLN A 219 -11.05 -25.60 -3.02
N PHE A 220 -11.65 -24.43 -3.14
CA PHE A 220 -11.04 -23.31 -3.83
C PHE A 220 -11.22 -22.01 -3.04
N LYS A 221 -10.27 -21.08 -3.21
CA LYS A 221 -10.34 -19.75 -2.61
C LYS A 221 -11.02 -18.77 -3.57
N LYS A 222 -11.96 -17.95 -3.07
CA LYS A 222 -12.46 -16.78 -3.79
C LYS A 222 -12.23 -15.51 -2.99
N LYS A 223 -11.78 -14.47 -3.68
CA LYS A 223 -11.66 -13.11 -3.14
C LYS A 223 -13.05 -12.49 -2.98
N HIS A 224 -13.32 -11.98 -1.79
CA HIS A 224 -14.44 -11.06 -1.54
C HIS A 224 -14.14 -9.75 -2.26
N ARG A 225 -14.94 -9.45 -3.28
CA ARG A 225 -14.90 -8.17 -4.01
C ARG A 225 -16.16 -7.39 -3.69
N ASP A 226 -16.44 -7.29 -2.41
CA ASP A 226 -17.53 -6.48 -1.90
C ASP A 226 -17.03 -5.04 -1.79
N GLN A 227 -17.67 -4.14 -2.53
CA GLN A 227 -17.35 -2.72 -2.51
C GLN A 227 -18.48 -2.00 -1.81
N ILE A 228 -18.16 -1.40 -0.67
CA ILE A 228 -19.10 -0.66 0.15
C ILE A 228 -18.93 0.81 -0.18
N ARG A 229 -19.95 1.43 -0.78
CA ARG A 229 -20.00 2.88 -0.97
C ARG A 229 -21.13 3.44 -0.15
N TRP A 230 -20.83 4.51 0.56
CA TRP A 230 -21.78 5.20 1.41
C TRP A 230 -21.53 6.70 1.31
N ASN A 231 -22.59 7.45 1.02
CA ASN A 231 -22.56 8.90 1.02
C ASN A 231 -23.84 9.43 1.69
N GLY A 232 -23.89 9.41 3.03
CA GLY A 232 -25.00 9.98 3.79
C GLY A 232 -26.37 9.28 3.60
N ALA A 233 -26.41 8.06 3.07
CA ALA A 233 -27.63 7.32 2.79
C ALA A 233 -28.06 6.37 3.94
N LEU A 234 -29.30 5.87 3.91
CA LEU A 234 -29.79 4.91 4.90
C LEU A 234 -29.05 3.57 4.81
N LEU A 235 -28.92 3.01 3.60
CA LEU A 235 -28.18 1.77 3.33
C LEU A 235 -27.08 2.01 2.29
N PRO A 236 -25.86 1.48 2.49
CA PRO A 236 -24.77 1.63 1.55
C PRO A 236 -24.99 0.76 0.31
N PHE A 237 -24.46 1.18 -0.84
CA PHE A 237 -24.29 0.26 -1.96
C PHE A 237 -23.35 -0.87 -1.53
N ARG A 238 -23.77 -2.12 -1.77
CA ARG A 238 -22.93 -3.32 -1.65
C ARG A 238 -23.04 -4.15 -2.90
N ARG A 239 -22.00 -4.92 -3.19
CA ARG A 239 -22.04 -5.78 -4.37
C ARG A 239 -22.99 -6.96 -4.13
N SER A 240 -23.87 -7.24 -5.10
CA SER A 240 -24.75 -8.42 -5.15
C SER A 240 -24.11 -9.69 -4.59
N GLY A 241 -24.73 -10.20 -3.52
CA GLY A 241 -24.41 -11.48 -2.92
C GLY A 241 -24.83 -12.64 -3.82
N LEU A 242 -25.95 -12.51 -4.55
CA LEU A 242 -26.39 -13.50 -5.52
C LEU A 242 -25.33 -13.76 -6.59
N TRP A 243 -24.70 -12.70 -7.11
CA TRP A 243 -23.60 -12.83 -8.06
C TRP A 243 -22.39 -13.59 -7.46
N MET A 244 -22.08 -13.36 -6.18
CA MET A 244 -21.07 -14.17 -5.49
C MET A 244 -21.48 -15.64 -5.42
N THR A 245 -22.72 -15.93 -5.06
CA THR A 245 -23.29 -17.28 -4.99
C THR A 245 -23.24 -17.98 -6.35
N ILE A 246 -23.65 -17.33 -7.44
CA ILE A 246 -23.59 -17.88 -8.81
C ILE A 246 -22.16 -18.31 -9.15
N LYS A 247 -21.18 -17.44 -8.88
CA LYS A 247 -19.76 -17.75 -9.10
C LYS A 247 -19.28 -18.94 -8.28
N VAL A 248 -19.74 -19.09 -7.04
CA VAL A 248 -19.37 -20.21 -6.15
C VAL A 248 -19.99 -21.50 -6.66
N VAL A 249 -21.30 -21.51 -6.89
CA VAL A 249 -22.06 -22.66 -7.39
C VAL A 249 -21.47 -23.18 -8.69
N PHE A 250 -21.27 -22.33 -9.70
CA PHE A 250 -20.77 -22.78 -11.00
C PHE A 250 -19.36 -23.34 -10.91
N HIS A 251 -18.54 -22.76 -10.04
CA HIS A 251 -17.19 -23.27 -9.81
C HIS A 251 -17.23 -24.64 -9.13
N ILE A 252 -18.11 -24.85 -8.14
CA ILE A 252 -18.33 -26.16 -7.51
C ILE A 252 -18.79 -27.19 -8.55
N ILE A 253 -19.85 -26.89 -9.31
CA ILE A 253 -20.45 -27.82 -10.27
C ILE A 253 -19.42 -28.23 -11.34
N LEU A 254 -18.73 -27.25 -11.92
CA LEU A 254 -17.77 -27.50 -13.00
C LEU A 254 -16.52 -28.22 -12.51
N THR A 255 -15.95 -27.82 -11.37
CA THR A 255 -14.79 -28.51 -10.79
C THR A 255 -15.16 -29.92 -10.32
N LYS A 256 -16.39 -30.16 -9.86
CA LYS A 256 -16.84 -31.50 -9.47
C LYS A 256 -17.02 -32.44 -10.64
N ARG A 257 -17.48 -31.92 -11.78
CA ARG A 257 -17.71 -32.73 -12.99
C ARG A 257 -16.47 -32.93 -13.84
N LEU A 258 -15.53 -31.98 -13.86
CA LEU A 258 -14.38 -31.98 -14.78
C LEU A 258 -13.01 -31.83 -14.10
N GLY A 259 -12.95 -31.84 -12.76
CA GLY A 259 -11.70 -31.65 -12.04
C GLY A 259 -11.04 -30.30 -12.34
N SER A 260 -9.73 -30.30 -12.61
CA SER A 260 -8.93 -29.11 -12.88
C SER A 260 -9.40 -28.33 -14.13
N ILE A 261 -9.83 -29.05 -15.17
CA ILE A 261 -10.39 -28.47 -16.41
C ILE A 261 -11.63 -27.62 -16.11
N GLY A 262 -12.46 -28.03 -15.15
CA GLY A 262 -13.66 -27.31 -14.74
C GLY A 262 -13.40 -25.88 -14.28
N ILE A 263 -12.20 -25.60 -13.75
CA ILE A 263 -11.79 -24.25 -13.34
C ILE A 263 -11.66 -23.32 -14.55
N ILE A 264 -11.15 -23.82 -15.67
CA ILE A 264 -10.99 -23.04 -16.90
C ILE A 264 -12.35 -22.82 -17.55
N ILE A 265 -13.16 -23.88 -17.68
CA ILE A 265 -14.52 -23.75 -18.23
C ILE A 265 -15.33 -22.75 -17.40
N TYR A 266 -15.24 -22.79 -16.07
CA TYR A 266 -15.87 -21.80 -15.21
C TYR A 266 -15.41 -20.37 -15.53
N LYS A 267 -14.10 -20.15 -15.65
CA LYS A 267 -13.55 -18.81 -15.95
C LYS A 267 -14.02 -18.31 -17.31
N LEU A 268 -14.06 -19.18 -18.31
CA LEU A 268 -14.48 -18.88 -19.67
C LEU A 268 -15.98 -18.62 -19.74
N LEU A 269 -16.81 -19.48 -19.14
CA LEU A 269 -18.27 -19.33 -19.05
C LEU A 269 -18.66 -18.00 -18.40
N ILE A 270 -18.04 -17.65 -17.26
CA ILE A 270 -18.28 -16.34 -16.61
C ILE A 270 -17.85 -15.20 -17.53
N THR A 271 -16.77 -15.36 -18.30
CA THR A 271 -16.32 -14.31 -19.23
C THR A 271 -17.27 -14.16 -20.41
N HIS A 272 -17.80 -15.26 -20.96
CA HIS A 272 -18.78 -15.23 -22.03
C HIS A 272 -20.12 -14.64 -21.57
N PHE A 273 -20.59 -15.00 -20.36
CA PHE A 273 -21.77 -14.37 -19.76
C PHE A 273 -21.59 -12.86 -19.56
N LEU A 274 -20.42 -12.41 -19.07
CA LEU A 274 -20.13 -10.97 -18.97
C LEU A 274 -20.20 -10.27 -20.34
N THR A 275 -19.66 -10.89 -21.38
CA THR A 275 -19.73 -10.37 -22.76
C THR A 275 -21.17 -10.32 -23.28
N TYR A 276 -21.99 -11.33 -22.96
CA TYR A 276 -23.41 -11.35 -23.27
C TYR A 276 -24.15 -10.20 -22.59
N CYS A 277 -24.03 -10.04 -21.27
CA CYS A 277 -24.68 -8.92 -20.58
C CYS A 277 -24.24 -7.57 -21.16
N LEU A 278 -22.98 -7.42 -21.53
CA LEU A 278 -22.47 -6.20 -22.16
C LEU A 278 -23.03 -5.98 -23.58
N SER A 279 -23.29 -7.03 -24.35
CA SER A 279 -23.91 -6.90 -25.69
C SER A 279 -25.35 -6.41 -25.60
N GLU A 280 -26.11 -6.98 -24.66
CA GLU A 280 -27.54 -6.70 -24.48
C GLU A 280 -27.79 -5.33 -23.81
N THR A 281 -26.85 -4.84 -22.99
CA THR A 281 -26.97 -3.53 -22.33
C THR A 281 -26.45 -2.36 -23.18
N ARG A 282 -25.75 -2.62 -24.30
CA ARG A 282 -24.92 -1.62 -25.00
C ARG A 282 -25.60 -0.27 -25.27
N SER A 283 -26.86 -0.26 -25.69
CA SER A 283 -27.58 0.96 -26.09
C SER A 283 -27.77 1.97 -24.96
N GLU A 284 -27.65 1.54 -23.70
CA GLU A 284 -28.00 2.34 -22.51
C GLU A 284 -26.75 2.81 -21.73
N ILE A 285 -25.52 2.46 -22.16
CA ILE A 285 -24.30 2.65 -21.35
C ILE A 285 -23.43 3.81 -21.83
N SER A 286 -22.86 4.56 -20.90
CA SER A 286 -21.79 5.52 -21.17
C SER A 286 -20.52 4.88 -21.76
N ILE A 287 -19.79 5.62 -22.60
CA ILE A 287 -18.57 5.13 -23.25
C ILE A 287 -17.50 4.73 -22.22
N ASP A 288 -17.39 5.47 -21.11
CA ASP A 288 -16.40 5.21 -20.06
C ASP A 288 -16.64 3.87 -19.35
N VAL A 289 -17.90 3.59 -18.98
CA VAL A 289 -18.32 2.32 -18.38
C VAL A 289 -18.11 1.18 -19.38
N LEU A 290 -18.46 1.40 -20.65
CA LEU A 290 -18.26 0.43 -21.72
C LEU A 290 -16.78 0.04 -21.87
N ILE A 291 -15.87 1.03 -21.96
CA ILE A 291 -14.42 0.79 -22.06
C ILE A 291 -13.92 0.01 -20.83
N HIS A 292 -14.37 0.38 -19.62
CA HIS A 292 -14.00 -0.34 -18.41
C HIS A 292 -14.45 -1.81 -18.44
N CYS A 293 -15.67 -2.06 -18.88
CA CYS A 293 -16.23 -3.41 -19.04
C CYS A 293 -15.42 -4.24 -20.04
N ILE A 294 -15.11 -3.67 -21.21
CA ILE A 294 -14.28 -4.32 -22.24
C ILE A 294 -12.88 -4.63 -21.69
N ARG A 295 -12.23 -3.68 -21.01
CA ARG A 295 -10.91 -3.89 -20.39
C ARG A 295 -10.93 -5.04 -19.39
N LYS A 296 -12.02 -5.20 -18.62
CA LYS A 296 -12.19 -6.33 -17.70
C LYS A 296 -12.29 -7.66 -18.45
N ILE A 297 -13.06 -7.72 -19.54
CA ILE A 297 -13.21 -8.94 -20.36
C ILE A 297 -11.86 -9.32 -20.99
N VAL A 298 -11.19 -8.38 -21.67
CA VAL A 298 -9.87 -8.62 -22.29
C VAL A 298 -8.84 -9.10 -21.26
N ARG A 299 -8.76 -8.44 -20.10
CA ARG A 299 -7.87 -8.90 -19.01
C ARG A 299 -8.20 -10.31 -18.50
N ARG A 300 -9.47 -10.73 -18.53
CA ARG A 300 -9.87 -12.08 -18.15
C ARG A 300 -9.47 -13.10 -19.21
N LEU A 301 -9.61 -12.77 -20.49
CA LEU A 301 -9.18 -13.61 -21.61
C LEU A 301 -7.67 -13.87 -21.54
N ASN A 302 -6.85 -12.83 -21.38
CA ASN A 302 -5.39 -13.00 -21.26
C ASN A 302 -5.01 -13.88 -20.06
N LYS A 303 -5.74 -13.78 -18.93
CA LYS A 303 -5.53 -14.65 -17.77
C LYS A 303 -5.93 -16.11 -18.02
N ILE A 304 -6.94 -16.34 -18.86
CA ILE A 304 -7.37 -17.68 -19.27
C ILE A 304 -6.32 -18.27 -20.22
N GLU A 305 -5.76 -17.47 -21.12
CA GLU A 305 -4.71 -17.88 -22.06
C GLU A 305 -3.45 -18.39 -21.35
N ILE A 306 -2.97 -17.69 -20.32
CA ILE A 306 -1.84 -18.13 -19.49
C ILE A 306 -2.11 -19.48 -18.79
N LEU A 307 -3.37 -19.79 -18.49
CA LEU A 307 -3.73 -21.07 -17.87
C LEU A 307 -3.83 -22.20 -18.89
N LEU A 308 -4.22 -21.88 -20.13
CA LEU A 308 -4.33 -22.86 -21.21
C LEU A 308 -2.98 -23.32 -21.72
N SER A 309 -1.95 -22.47 -21.69
CA SER A 309 -0.57 -22.85 -22.04
C SER A 309 0.05 -23.89 -21.10
N SER A 310 -0.68 -24.36 -20.08
CA SER A 310 -0.23 -25.35 -19.10
C SER A 310 -0.99 -26.69 -19.17
N ILE A 311 -1.87 -26.89 -20.16
CA ILE A 311 -2.74 -28.09 -20.25
C ILE A 311 -2.78 -28.67 -21.67
N ASP A 312 -2.44 -29.95 -21.80
CA ASP A 312 -2.45 -30.72 -23.05
C ASP A 312 -3.80 -31.47 -23.27
N ALA A 313 -4.89 -30.75 -23.57
CA ALA A 313 -6.18 -31.37 -23.86
C ALA A 313 -6.79 -30.87 -25.18
N ASN A 314 -6.83 -31.74 -26.20
CA ASN A 314 -7.22 -31.40 -27.58
C ASN A 314 -8.72 -31.04 -27.74
N ASP A 315 -9.66 -31.81 -27.18
CA ASP A 315 -11.10 -31.58 -27.39
C ASP A 315 -11.62 -30.32 -26.65
N LEU A 316 -11.03 -30.02 -25.50
CA LEU A 316 -11.31 -28.79 -24.76
C LEU A 316 -10.78 -27.57 -25.51
N ASN A 317 -9.69 -27.73 -26.27
CA ASN A 317 -9.04 -26.64 -26.98
C ASN A 317 -9.99 -26.06 -28.05
N GLU A 318 -10.68 -26.90 -28.81
CA GLU A 318 -11.60 -26.44 -29.86
C GLU A 318 -12.75 -25.58 -29.29
N TRP A 319 -13.48 -26.08 -28.29
CA TRP A 319 -14.56 -25.30 -27.65
C TRP A 319 -14.05 -24.00 -27.01
N VAL A 320 -12.87 -24.05 -26.39
CA VAL A 320 -12.23 -22.88 -25.79
C VAL A 320 -11.87 -21.84 -26.87
N GLN A 321 -11.30 -22.26 -28.00
CA GLN A 321 -10.95 -21.36 -29.10
C GLN A 321 -12.21 -20.77 -29.75
N LEU A 322 -13.24 -21.58 -29.99
CA LEU A 322 -14.52 -21.13 -30.53
C LEU A 322 -15.17 -20.09 -29.61
N THR A 323 -15.26 -20.38 -28.30
CA THR A 323 -15.86 -19.44 -27.33
C THR A 323 -15.03 -18.14 -27.24
N LYS A 324 -13.70 -18.22 -27.30
CA LYS A 324 -12.83 -17.03 -27.39
C LYS A 324 -13.12 -16.23 -28.65
N HIS A 325 -13.24 -16.90 -29.80
CA HIS A 325 -13.54 -16.26 -31.07
C HIS A 325 -14.90 -15.53 -31.01
N GLN A 326 -15.94 -16.19 -30.48
CA GLN A 326 -17.25 -15.58 -30.27
C GLN A 326 -17.19 -14.35 -29.35
N ILE A 327 -16.44 -14.43 -28.25
CA ILE A 327 -16.22 -13.28 -27.36
C ILE A 327 -15.53 -12.15 -28.12
N GLN A 328 -14.47 -12.44 -28.88
CA GLN A 328 -13.73 -11.43 -29.64
C GLN A 328 -14.59 -10.77 -30.72
N MET A 329 -15.40 -11.55 -31.44
CA MET A 329 -16.36 -11.03 -32.42
C MET A 329 -17.38 -10.10 -31.76
N LYS A 330 -17.96 -10.50 -30.62
CA LYS A 330 -18.89 -9.65 -29.86
C LYS A 330 -18.20 -8.38 -29.37
N ILE A 331 -16.99 -8.46 -28.83
CA ILE A 331 -16.20 -7.29 -28.43
C ILE A 331 -15.98 -6.36 -29.62
N ASN A 332 -15.57 -6.87 -30.78
CA ASN A 332 -15.33 -6.05 -31.98
C ASN A 332 -16.61 -5.35 -32.46
N LYS A 333 -17.77 -6.01 -32.34
CA LYS A 333 -19.08 -5.39 -32.63
C LYS A 333 -19.41 -4.29 -31.62
N ILE A 334 -19.17 -4.51 -30.34
CA ILE A 334 -19.51 -3.63 -29.21
C ILE A 334 -18.55 -2.44 -29.09
N LEU A 335 -17.28 -2.62 -29.47
CA LEU A 335 -16.24 -1.60 -29.39
C LEU A 335 -16.76 -0.34 -30.11
N PRO A 336 -16.71 0.83 -29.45
CA PRO A 336 -17.24 2.03 -30.06
C PRO A 336 -16.39 2.36 -31.29
N LYS A 337 -17.02 2.33 -32.47
CA LYS A 337 -16.38 2.66 -33.76
C LYS A 337 -15.76 4.06 -33.66
N PRO A 338 -14.54 4.33 -34.16
CA PRO A 338 -13.80 5.59 -33.94
C PRO A 338 -14.60 6.87 -34.23
N ASN A 339 -15.70 6.78 -35.00
CA ASN A 339 -16.71 7.83 -35.15
C ASN A 339 -17.29 8.41 -33.83
N TRP A 340 -17.28 7.74 -32.68
CA TRP A 340 -17.68 8.35 -31.39
C TRP A 340 -16.79 9.54 -31.00
N GLN A 341 -15.56 9.58 -31.51
CA GLN A 341 -14.64 10.71 -31.35
C GLN A 341 -15.12 11.92 -32.17
N LYS A 342 -15.84 11.69 -33.30
CA LYS A 342 -16.48 12.77 -34.07
C LYS A 342 -17.64 13.37 -33.29
N SER A 343 -18.44 12.59 -32.57
CA SER A 343 -19.53 13.12 -31.72
C SER A 343 -19.01 13.95 -30.54
N ILE A 344 -17.87 13.57 -29.92
CA ILE A 344 -17.22 14.41 -28.90
C ILE A 344 -16.75 15.74 -29.52
N ARG A 345 -16.12 15.71 -30.70
CA ARG A 345 -15.72 16.94 -31.42
C ARG A 345 -16.88 17.83 -31.81
N ILE A 346 -18.02 17.25 -32.19
CA ILE A 346 -19.23 18.01 -32.58
C ILE A 346 -19.86 18.65 -31.34
N TYR A 347 -19.96 17.90 -30.23
CA TYR A 347 -20.48 18.42 -28.96
C TYR A 347 -19.56 19.53 -28.38
N GLU A 348 -18.24 19.34 -28.42
CA GLU A 348 -17.27 20.36 -28.00
C GLU A 348 -17.31 21.60 -28.91
N LYS A 349 -17.41 21.45 -30.24
CA LYS A 349 -17.59 22.58 -31.18
C LYS A 349 -18.86 23.39 -30.89
N SER A 350 -19.92 22.75 -30.41
CA SER A 350 -21.19 23.44 -30.09
C SER A 350 -21.18 24.19 -28.77
N LYS A 351 -20.30 23.83 -27.82
CA LYS A 351 -20.27 24.39 -26.46
C LYS A 351 -19.06 25.30 -26.19
N TYR A 352 -17.95 25.09 -26.91
CA TYR A 352 -16.74 25.89 -26.83
C TYR A 352 -16.24 26.15 -28.24
N SER A 353 -16.24 27.41 -28.68
CA SER A 353 -15.66 27.85 -29.95
C SER A 353 -14.12 27.85 -29.89
N VAL A 354 -13.52 26.73 -29.50
CA VAL A 354 -12.08 26.52 -29.54
C VAL A 354 -11.81 25.47 -30.62
N LEU A 355 -11.25 25.95 -31.74
CA LEU A 355 -10.73 25.11 -32.81
C LEU A 355 -9.54 24.29 -32.28
N MET A 356 -9.80 23.13 -31.68
CA MET A 356 -8.75 22.13 -31.50
C MET A 356 -8.34 21.62 -32.89
N ASN A 357 -7.11 21.97 -33.28
CA ASN A 357 -6.48 21.52 -34.52
C ASN A 357 -6.59 20.00 -34.65
N ASN A 358 -6.78 19.56 -35.90
CA ASN A 358 -6.98 18.19 -36.37
C ASN A 358 -5.96 17.18 -35.79
N PHE A 359 -6.20 16.69 -34.57
CA PHE A 359 -5.50 15.52 -34.02
C PHE A 359 -6.14 14.26 -34.60
N ASP A 360 -5.69 13.73 -35.73
CA ASP A 360 -6.29 12.51 -36.30
C ASP A 360 -5.90 11.27 -35.47
N LEU A 361 -6.83 10.82 -34.62
CA LEU A 361 -6.68 9.63 -33.76
C LEU A 361 -6.93 8.31 -34.53
N ASN A 362 -7.13 8.35 -35.85
CA ASN A 362 -7.37 7.16 -36.68
C ASN A 362 -6.12 6.30 -36.94
N ASN A 363 -4.94 6.72 -36.46
CA ASN A 363 -3.73 5.94 -36.64
C ASN A 363 -3.66 4.80 -35.62
N SER A 364 -3.76 3.56 -36.08
CA SER A 364 -3.73 2.33 -35.24
C SER A 364 -2.45 2.17 -34.40
N ASN A 365 -1.43 3.00 -34.66
CA ASN A 365 -0.15 3.00 -33.95
C ASN A 365 -0.14 3.82 -32.64
N ILE A 366 -1.26 4.44 -32.26
CA ILE A 366 -1.33 5.31 -31.06
C ILE A 366 -1.14 4.54 -29.74
N TYR A 367 -1.39 3.22 -29.73
CA TYR A 367 -1.07 2.38 -28.57
C TYR A 367 0.43 2.11 -28.39
N GLN A 368 1.28 2.46 -29.36
CA GLN A 368 2.72 2.18 -29.34
C GLN A 368 3.61 3.42 -29.11
N HIS A 369 3.16 4.65 -29.34
CA HIS A 369 4.08 5.80 -29.47
C HIS A 369 3.77 7.07 -28.64
N LEU A 370 3.11 6.93 -27.49
CA LEU A 370 2.58 8.05 -26.69
C LEU A 370 3.60 9.05 -26.08
N PHE A 371 4.87 9.06 -26.51
CA PHE A 371 5.84 10.05 -26.03
C PHE A 371 6.62 10.81 -27.13
N GLN A 372 6.79 10.26 -28.33
CA GLN A 372 7.61 10.90 -29.38
C GLN A 372 6.83 11.92 -30.21
N GLU A 373 5.57 11.63 -30.58
CA GLU A 373 4.73 12.56 -31.37
C GLU A 373 4.20 13.73 -30.54
N LEU A 374 3.88 13.52 -29.26
CA LEU A 374 3.56 14.63 -28.34
C LEU A 374 4.73 15.60 -28.18
N LYS A 375 5.97 15.10 -28.26
CA LYS A 375 7.18 15.91 -28.14
C LYS A 375 7.45 16.74 -29.40
N SER A 376 7.05 16.27 -30.58
CA SER A 376 7.14 17.06 -31.82
C SER A 376 6.02 18.10 -31.92
N SER A 377 4.79 17.78 -31.50
CA SER A 377 3.67 18.73 -31.49
C SER A 377 3.83 19.86 -30.47
N LEU A 378 4.43 19.57 -29.31
CA LEU A 378 4.76 20.59 -28.30
C LEU A 378 5.95 21.46 -28.72
N LYS A 379 6.81 20.99 -29.63
CA LYS A 379 7.92 21.78 -30.20
C LYS A 379 7.47 22.72 -31.31
N THR A 380 6.41 22.38 -32.04
CA THR A 380 5.88 23.22 -33.13
C THR A 380 4.96 24.34 -32.67
N GLN A 381 4.52 24.35 -31.40
CA GLN A 381 3.84 25.50 -30.79
C GLN A 381 4.83 26.63 -30.44
N LYS A 382 5.45 27.22 -31.47
CA LYS A 382 5.95 28.60 -31.37
C LYS A 382 4.75 29.55 -31.55
N LEU A 383 4.52 30.35 -30.50
CA LEU A 383 3.86 31.67 -30.47
C LEU A 383 2.83 31.94 -31.58
N ARG A 384 1.56 31.74 -31.26
CA ARG A 384 0.51 32.57 -31.85
C ARG A 384 -0.14 33.37 -30.74
N GLU A 385 0.28 34.62 -30.65
CA GLU A 385 -0.47 35.67 -29.99
C GLU A 385 -1.78 35.84 -30.77
N THR A 386 -2.88 35.38 -30.21
CA THR A 386 -4.21 35.82 -30.64
C THR A 386 -5.06 36.08 -29.41
N SER A 387 -5.55 37.30 -29.41
CA SER A 387 -6.19 38.08 -28.39
C SER A 387 -7.64 37.70 -28.12
N GLN A 388 -8.07 38.11 -26.92
CA GLN A 388 -9.42 38.47 -26.50
C GLN A 388 -10.42 37.32 -26.20
N TYR A 389 -10.94 37.38 -24.97
CA TYR A 389 -12.04 36.58 -24.41
C TYR A 389 -11.72 35.23 -23.76
N PHE A 390 -10.63 35.15 -23.01
CA PHE A 390 -10.61 34.45 -21.71
C PHE A 390 -9.54 35.18 -20.89
N SER A 391 -9.85 35.61 -19.68
CA SER A 391 -8.84 36.08 -18.73
C SER A 391 -8.45 34.92 -17.81
N PRO A 392 -7.57 33.96 -18.23
CA PRO A 392 -6.84 33.20 -17.25
C PRO A 392 -5.84 34.17 -16.59
N VAL A 393 -5.70 34.06 -15.29
CA VAL A 393 -4.67 34.75 -14.50
C VAL A 393 -3.29 34.33 -15.05
N THR A 394 -2.79 35.03 -16.06
CA THR A 394 -1.46 34.82 -16.63
C THR A 394 -0.74 36.15 -16.77
N ASN A 395 -0.19 36.62 -15.66
CA ASN A 395 1.05 37.39 -15.66
C ASN A 395 2.12 36.62 -14.86
N TYR A 396 2.30 35.35 -15.21
CA TYR A 396 3.51 34.60 -14.86
C TYR A 396 4.21 34.24 -16.17
N ASN A 397 5.16 35.10 -16.56
CA ASN A 397 6.11 34.88 -17.65
C ASN A 397 7.14 33.78 -17.34
N ASP A 398 6.98 32.99 -16.28
CA ASP A 398 7.80 31.81 -15.99
C ASP A 398 7.33 30.59 -16.79
N ARG A 399 7.37 30.70 -18.13
CA ARG A 399 7.47 29.52 -19.00
C ARG A 399 8.86 28.91 -18.81
N TYR A 400 9.12 28.28 -17.66
CA TYR A 400 10.23 27.33 -17.57
C TYR A 400 9.90 26.16 -18.50
N PRO A 401 10.61 25.99 -19.63
CA PRO A 401 10.38 24.84 -20.48
C PRO A 401 10.72 23.61 -19.65
N LEU A 402 9.89 22.57 -19.73
CA LEU A 402 10.29 21.19 -19.36
C LEU A 402 11.51 20.67 -20.17
N ASN A 403 12.10 21.54 -21.00
CA ASN A 403 13.17 21.31 -21.96
C ASN A 403 14.50 22.03 -21.62
N SER A 404 14.63 22.80 -20.54
CA SER A 404 15.98 23.17 -20.09
C SER A 404 16.56 21.97 -19.36
N ASP A 405 17.38 21.19 -20.04
CA ASP A 405 17.98 19.97 -19.50
C ASP A 405 18.86 20.21 -18.25
N ASP A 406 19.07 21.47 -17.82
CA ASP A 406 20.14 21.84 -16.88
C ASP A 406 19.68 22.32 -15.48
N CYS A 407 18.39 22.62 -15.26
CA CYS A 407 17.95 23.25 -14.03
C CYS A 407 17.17 22.29 -13.10
N ILE A 408 17.63 22.17 -11.86
CA ILE A 408 16.88 21.51 -10.78
C ILE A 408 15.57 22.30 -10.51
N PRO A 409 14.41 21.65 -10.40
CA PRO A 409 13.17 22.35 -10.06
C PRO A 409 13.25 22.93 -8.64
N SER A 410 12.66 24.10 -8.41
CA SER A 410 12.61 24.75 -7.10
C SER A 410 11.17 25.01 -6.70
N ILE A 411 10.77 24.58 -5.49
CA ILE A 411 9.40 24.77 -4.98
C ILE A 411 9.12 26.24 -4.68
N LYS A 412 10.11 26.96 -4.16
CA LYS A 412 10.00 28.37 -3.75
C LYS A 412 9.63 29.32 -4.90
N LYS A 413 9.90 28.93 -6.14
CA LYS A 413 9.46 29.68 -7.34
C LYS A 413 7.96 29.56 -7.62
N PHE A 414 7.28 28.54 -7.07
CA PHE A 414 5.87 28.23 -7.34
C PHE A 414 4.92 28.54 -6.17
N THR A 415 5.45 28.74 -4.96
CA THR A 415 4.67 28.96 -3.73
C THR A 415 4.28 30.43 -3.50
N GLY A 416 4.47 31.29 -4.50
CA GLY A 416 4.40 32.74 -4.36
C GLY A 416 3.11 33.31 -3.77
N LYS A 417 1.91 32.77 -4.05
CA LYS A 417 0.64 33.41 -3.58
C LYS A 417 -0.60 32.51 -3.35
N PHE A 418 -0.67 31.23 -3.78
CA PHE A 418 -1.92 30.45 -3.66
C PHE A 418 -1.73 28.94 -3.40
N ASN A 419 -2.54 28.35 -2.50
CA ASN A 419 -2.46 26.93 -2.12
C ASN A 419 -2.68 25.93 -3.28
N TYR A 420 -3.41 26.29 -4.33
CA TYR A 420 -3.67 25.38 -5.47
C TYR A 420 -2.44 25.18 -6.39
N THR A 421 -1.41 26.03 -6.30
CA THR A 421 -0.19 25.88 -7.12
C THR A 421 0.78 24.85 -6.54
N ILE A 422 0.64 24.48 -5.26
CA ILE A 422 1.52 23.53 -4.56
C ILE A 422 1.44 22.14 -5.20
N GLY A 423 0.23 21.62 -5.44
CA GLY A 423 0.05 20.31 -6.08
C GLY A 423 0.68 20.23 -7.48
N ILE A 424 0.63 21.32 -8.25
CA ILE A 424 1.28 21.43 -9.56
C ILE A 424 2.81 21.43 -9.40
N ALA A 425 3.34 22.19 -8.44
CA ALA A 425 4.78 22.25 -8.16
C ALA A 425 5.33 20.88 -7.74
N LEU A 426 4.64 20.18 -6.84
CA LEU A 426 4.98 18.82 -6.40
C LEU A 426 4.98 17.86 -7.58
N THR A 427 3.92 17.87 -8.40
CA THR A 427 3.81 17.02 -9.59
C THR A 427 4.97 17.26 -10.56
N ARG A 428 5.39 18.52 -10.76
CA ARG A 428 6.56 18.84 -11.62
C ARG A 428 7.86 18.25 -11.09
N ILE A 429 8.07 18.28 -9.77
CA ILE A 429 9.25 17.68 -9.14
C ILE A 429 9.21 16.17 -9.26
N GLU A 430 8.06 15.55 -9.00
CA GLU A 430 7.86 14.11 -9.13
C GLU A 430 8.19 13.61 -10.54
N ILE A 431 7.68 14.30 -11.56
CA ILE A 431 7.98 14.02 -12.97
C ILE A 431 9.47 14.23 -13.28
N TRP A 432 10.08 15.31 -12.77
CA TRP A 432 11.49 15.58 -13.00
C TRP A 432 12.39 14.53 -12.35
N VAL A 433 12.09 14.11 -11.12
CA VAL A 433 12.83 13.06 -10.42
C VAL A 433 12.75 11.76 -11.19
N GLU A 434 11.58 11.40 -11.68
CA GLU A 434 11.39 10.16 -12.44
C GLU A 434 12.10 10.19 -13.79
N SER A 435 12.01 11.30 -14.53
CA SER A 435 12.47 11.36 -15.93
C SER A 435 13.91 11.84 -16.10
N ARG A 436 14.45 12.65 -15.17
CA ARG A 436 15.71 13.40 -15.36
C ARG A 436 16.76 13.21 -14.28
N LEU A 437 16.40 12.86 -13.04
CA LEU A 437 17.36 12.81 -11.93
C LEU A 437 18.59 11.95 -12.24
N ASN A 438 18.39 10.74 -12.78
CA ASN A 438 19.48 9.82 -13.11
C ASN A 438 20.44 10.40 -14.16
N GLN A 439 19.94 11.15 -15.14
CA GLN A 439 20.80 11.79 -16.13
C GLN A 439 21.54 12.97 -15.50
N TRP A 440 20.84 13.79 -14.72
CA TRP A 440 21.39 14.99 -14.09
C TRP A 440 22.51 14.67 -13.08
N ILE A 441 22.32 13.66 -12.21
CA ILE A 441 23.31 13.29 -11.19
C ILE A 441 24.58 12.66 -11.77
N ASN A 442 24.48 12.04 -12.95
CA ASN A 442 25.58 11.30 -13.58
C ASN A 442 26.38 12.10 -14.62
N ARG A 443 25.99 13.33 -14.94
CA ARG A 443 26.75 14.18 -15.88
C ARG A 443 28.20 14.36 -15.42
N PRO A 444 29.18 14.50 -16.33
CA PRO A 444 30.51 14.93 -15.95
C PRO A 444 30.44 16.32 -15.30
N ALA A 445 31.31 16.61 -14.32
CA ALA A 445 31.41 17.94 -13.73
C ALA A 445 32.30 18.80 -14.64
N VAL A 446 31.69 19.76 -15.32
CA VAL A 446 32.33 20.71 -16.25
C VAL A 446 32.51 22.09 -15.58
N SER A 447 31.79 22.39 -14.50
CA SER A 447 31.78 23.70 -13.81
C SER A 447 31.87 23.62 -12.28
N HIS A 448 32.23 24.74 -11.62
CA HIS A 448 32.33 24.83 -10.15
C HIS A 448 30.99 24.64 -9.42
N SER A 449 29.85 25.01 -10.03
CA SER A 449 28.52 24.79 -9.46
C SER A 449 28.11 23.31 -9.44
N GLU A 450 28.72 22.48 -10.29
CA GLU A 450 28.48 21.03 -10.33
C GLU A 450 29.21 20.24 -9.24
N LYS A 451 30.12 20.89 -8.49
CA LYS A 451 30.74 20.31 -7.29
C LYS A 451 29.74 20.17 -6.14
N ASN A 452 28.68 20.99 -6.12
CA ASN A 452 27.69 21.03 -5.02
C ASN A 452 26.38 20.28 -5.35
N ARG A 453 26.43 19.25 -6.21
CA ARG A 453 25.22 18.54 -6.66
C ARG A 453 24.50 17.80 -5.53
N PHE A 454 25.24 17.22 -4.58
CA PHE A 454 24.65 16.55 -3.44
C PHE A 454 23.92 17.55 -2.54
N GLU A 455 24.51 18.71 -2.28
CA GLU A 455 23.92 19.80 -1.49
C GLU A 455 22.65 20.33 -2.15
N THR A 456 22.69 20.48 -3.47
CA THR A 456 21.52 20.89 -4.26
C THR A 456 20.39 19.86 -4.15
N LEU A 457 20.71 18.56 -4.16
CA LEU A 457 19.73 17.50 -3.93
C LEU A 457 19.20 17.47 -2.50
N LEU A 458 20.03 17.76 -1.50
CA LEU A 458 19.59 17.89 -0.11
C LEU A 458 18.53 18.97 0.02
N HIS A 459 18.80 20.17 -0.51
CA HIS A 459 17.84 21.27 -0.47
C HIS A 459 16.55 20.96 -1.23
N LEU A 460 16.64 20.33 -2.41
CA LEU A 460 15.46 19.86 -3.13
C LEU A 460 14.65 18.86 -2.29
N PHE A 461 15.33 17.90 -1.66
CA PHE A 461 14.69 16.87 -0.86
C PHE A 461 14.03 17.46 0.39
N GLU A 462 14.68 18.39 1.09
CA GLU A 462 14.14 19.08 2.26
C GLU A 462 12.89 19.91 1.90
N ASP A 463 12.97 20.73 0.85
CA ASP A 463 11.84 21.52 0.37
C ASP A 463 10.69 20.58 -0.06
N TYR A 464 10.99 19.50 -0.81
CA TYR A 464 9.99 18.54 -1.27
C TYR A 464 9.34 17.77 -0.11
N LEU A 465 10.13 17.30 0.85
CA LEU A 465 9.67 16.58 2.01
C LEU A 465 8.68 17.41 2.81
N SER A 466 9.04 18.67 3.13
CA SER A 466 8.19 19.59 3.89
C SER A 466 6.85 19.84 3.18
N GLU A 467 6.91 20.20 1.90
CA GLU A 467 5.73 20.60 1.13
C GLU A 467 4.84 19.42 0.76
N ALA A 468 5.42 18.27 0.38
CA ALA A 468 4.66 17.07 0.05
C ALA A 468 3.95 16.49 1.27
N ILE A 469 4.61 16.47 2.44
CA ILE A 469 3.96 16.04 3.69
C ILE A 469 2.84 17.01 4.04
N SER A 470 3.11 18.32 4.06
CA SER A 470 2.10 19.33 4.37
C SER A 470 0.88 19.21 3.45
N HIS A 471 1.08 19.02 2.15
CA HIS A 471 0.01 18.95 1.16
C HIS A 471 -0.75 17.61 1.20
N TYR A 472 -0.06 16.48 0.99
CA TYR A 472 -0.71 15.18 0.83
C TYR A 472 -1.26 14.63 2.15
N TYR A 473 -0.59 14.90 3.28
CA TYR A 473 -1.08 14.46 4.58
C TYR A 473 -2.28 15.30 5.05
N ALA A 474 -2.25 16.64 4.90
CA ALA A 474 -3.35 17.50 5.35
C ALA A 474 -4.65 17.23 4.59
N ILE A 475 -4.58 16.97 3.27
CA ILE A 475 -5.76 16.71 2.42
C ILE A 475 -6.14 15.21 2.45
N LYS A 476 -5.39 14.36 3.17
CA LYS A 476 -5.58 12.90 3.23
C LYS A 476 -5.62 12.27 1.84
N ASP A 477 -4.66 12.63 0.98
CA ASP A 477 -4.52 12.08 -0.38
C ASP A 477 -3.59 10.84 -0.36
N PRO A 478 -4.12 9.60 -0.35
CA PRO A 478 -3.30 8.39 -0.33
C PRO A 478 -2.53 8.18 -1.65
N ILE A 479 -3.03 8.70 -2.78
CA ILE A 479 -2.36 8.57 -4.08
C ILE A 479 -1.15 9.50 -4.11
N GLY A 480 -1.34 10.76 -3.74
CA GLY A 480 -0.26 11.74 -3.59
C GLY A 480 0.80 11.30 -2.59
N TYR A 481 0.39 10.78 -1.43
CA TYR A 481 1.33 10.24 -0.45
C TYR A 481 2.12 9.04 -1.00
N SER A 482 1.49 8.18 -1.79
CA SER A 482 2.18 7.07 -2.47
C SER A 482 3.23 7.58 -3.47
N ARG A 483 2.92 8.64 -4.25
CA ARG A 483 3.90 9.28 -5.15
C ARG A 483 5.05 9.94 -4.40
N PHE A 484 4.77 10.56 -3.25
CA PHE A 484 5.80 11.09 -2.36
C PHE A 484 6.80 10.01 -1.92
N ILE A 485 6.31 8.87 -1.44
CA ILE A 485 7.17 7.74 -1.07
C ILE A 485 8.02 7.26 -2.24
N LEU A 486 7.42 7.03 -3.41
CA LEU A 486 8.16 6.61 -4.61
C LEU A 486 9.23 7.63 -5.04
N THR A 487 8.93 8.92 -4.88
CA THR A 487 9.84 10.02 -5.22
C THR A 487 11.02 10.12 -4.28
N SER A 488 10.79 10.08 -2.98
CA SER A 488 11.86 10.03 -1.98
C SER A 488 12.77 8.82 -2.17
N LEU A 489 12.20 7.62 -2.36
CA LEU A 489 12.96 6.40 -2.59
C LEU A 489 13.76 6.42 -3.90
N THR A 490 13.23 7.09 -4.93
CA THR A 490 13.97 7.28 -6.19
C THR A 490 15.20 8.15 -5.98
N ILE A 491 15.08 9.25 -5.22
CA ILE A 491 16.21 10.10 -4.87
C ILE A 491 17.28 9.31 -4.10
N ILE A 492 16.86 8.58 -3.06
CA ILE A 492 17.76 7.74 -2.25
C ILE A 492 18.50 6.72 -3.13
N ARG A 493 17.79 5.99 -3.99
CA ARG A 493 18.39 5.03 -4.93
C ARG A 493 19.39 5.69 -5.87
N SER A 494 19.01 6.81 -6.51
CA SER A 494 19.88 7.50 -7.47
C SER A 494 21.18 7.99 -6.80
N MET A 495 21.11 8.47 -5.56
CA MET A 495 22.28 8.85 -4.78
C MET A 495 23.15 7.65 -4.41
N ASN A 496 22.55 6.57 -3.91
CA ASN A 496 23.31 5.37 -3.57
C ASN A 496 24.04 4.80 -4.80
N GLN A 497 23.36 4.71 -5.95
CA GLN A 497 23.97 4.26 -7.20
C GLN A 497 25.14 5.15 -7.61
N LYS A 498 24.99 6.48 -7.49
CA LYS A 498 26.09 7.42 -7.78
C LYS A 498 27.28 7.21 -6.86
N LEU A 499 27.04 7.05 -5.55
CA LEU A 499 28.08 6.82 -4.56
C LEU A 499 28.78 5.47 -4.76
N CYS A 500 28.03 4.39 -5.02
CA CYS A 500 28.59 3.07 -5.30
C CYS A 500 29.49 3.06 -6.56
N ASN A 501 29.24 3.96 -7.52
CA ASN A 501 30.03 4.08 -8.74
C ASN A 501 31.27 4.99 -8.56
N ASP A 502 31.40 5.70 -7.43
CA ASP A 502 32.60 6.46 -7.10
C ASP A 502 33.64 5.49 -6.49
N PRO A 503 34.85 5.38 -7.06
CA PRO A 503 35.90 4.50 -6.54
C PRO A 503 36.22 4.74 -5.05
N ARG A 504 36.03 5.97 -4.54
CA ARG A 504 36.24 6.30 -3.12
C ARG A 504 35.26 5.55 -2.21
N PHE A 505 34.07 5.22 -2.69
CA PHE A 505 32.98 4.67 -1.88
C PHE A 505 32.50 3.30 -2.37
N GLU A 506 33.31 2.60 -3.18
CA GLU A 506 32.92 1.34 -3.81
C GLU A 506 32.39 0.30 -2.80
N ARG A 507 32.95 0.26 -1.58
CA ARG A 507 32.49 -0.68 -0.54
C ARG A 507 31.01 -0.54 -0.22
N LEU A 508 30.36 0.61 -0.46
CA LEU A 508 28.92 0.81 -0.28
C LEU A 508 28.04 -0.22 -1.01
N LYS A 509 28.54 -0.83 -2.11
CA LYS A 509 27.83 -1.92 -2.82
C LYS A 509 27.55 -3.14 -1.94
N LEU A 510 28.33 -3.30 -0.86
CA LEU A 510 28.28 -4.41 0.09
C LEU A 510 27.63 -4.03 1.43
N HIS A 511 27.21 -2.78 1.60
CA HIS A 511 26.51 -2.31 2.79
C HIS A 511 24.99 -2.39 2.61
N SER A 512 24.30 -2.77 3.68
CA SER A 512 22.85 -2.83 3.68
C SER A 512 22.22 -1.43 3.65
N ILE A 513 20.99 -1.34 3.15
CA ILE A 513 20.15 -0.13 3.30
C ILE A 513 18.93 -0.54 4.13
N GLU A 514 18.93 -0.18 5.40
CA GLU A 514 17.91 -0.61 6.35
C GLU A 514 16.91 0.50 6.64
N ILE A 515 15.84 0.54 5.84
CA ILE A 515 14.69 1.40 6.08
C ILE A 515 13.62 0.57 6.80
N PRO A 516 13.26 0.90 8.06
CA PRO A 516 12.32 0.12 8.85
C PRO A 516 10.97 -0.07 8.14
N ASN A 517 10.48 -1.31 8.12
CA ASN A 517 9.18 -1.70 7.54
C ASN A 517 8.97 -1.28 6.07
N LEU A 518 10.05 -1.02 5.31
CA LEU A 518 9.94 -0.54 3.92
C LEU A 518 9.19 -1.52 3.02
N MET A 519 9.48 -2.82 3.15
CA MET A 519 8.83 -3.85 2.31
C MET A 519 7.33 -3.96 2.59
N ASP A 520 6.92 -3.74 3.85
CA ASP A 520 5.50 -3.68 4.21
C ASP A 520 4.84 -2.40 3.71
N LEU A 521 5.56 -1.27 3.69
CA LEU A 521 5.07 -0.02 3.12
C LEU A 521 4.67 -0.16 1.64
N PHE A 522 5.41 -0.95 0.85
CA PHE A 522 5.05 -1.23 -0.55
C PHE A 522 3.68 -1.92 -0.70
N LYS A 523 3.22 -2.66 0.31
CA LYS A 523 1.89 -3.32 0.31
C LYS A 523 0.75 -2.30 0.48
N CYS A 524 1.05 -1.11 1.00
CA CYS A 524 0.07 -0.07 1.31
C CYS A 524 -0.03 1.02 0.23
N LEU A 525 0.81 0.98 -0.80
CA LEU A 525 0.82 2.03 -1.84
C LEU A 525 -0.42 1.96 -2.74
N VAL A 526 -1.03 3.11 -2.99
CA VAL A 526 -2.16 3.27 -3.92
C VAL A 526 -1.64 3.78 -5.26
N LEU A 527 -1.43 2.86 -6.20
CA LEU A 527 -0.78 3.13 -7.48
C LEU A 527 -1.79 2.97 -8.63
N PRO A 528 -2.45 4.05 -9.10
CA PRO A 528 -3.42 3.94 -10.20
C PRO A 528 -2.75 3.75 -11.57
N ASN A 529 -1.51 4.22 -11.73
CA ASN A 529 -0.82 4.26 -13.01
C ASN A 529 0.15 3.09 -13.18
N ARG A 530 0.30 2.60 -14.42
CA ARG A 530 1.23 1.51 -14.74
C ARG A 530 2.69 1.89 -14.47
N ASP A 531 3.06 3.14 -14.76
CA ASP A 531 4.45 3.58 -14.60
C ASP A 531 4.84 3.68 -13.12
N ASP A 532 3.93 4.17 -12.28
CA ASP A 532 4.07 4.09 -10.81
C ASP A 532 4.22 2.64 -10.32
N MET A 533 3.44 1.69 -10.86
CA MET A 533 3.58 0.27 -10.50
C MET A 533 4.95 -0.31 -10.91
N LYS A 534 5.46 0.03 -12.11
CA LYS A 534 6.79 -0.39 -12.55
C LYS A 534 7.89 0.23 -11.69
N ARG A 535 7.75 1.51 -11.37
CA ARG A 535 8.65 2.25 -10.50
C ARG A 535 8.69 1.62 -9.11
N ALA A 536 7.52 1.32 -8.53
CA ALA A 536 7.41 0.64 -7.26
C ALA A 536 8.09 -0.73 -7.28
N HIS A 537 7.86 -1.54 -8.33
CA HIS A 537 8.53 -2.83 -8.48
C HIS A 537 10.06 -2.69 -8.58
N SER A 538 10.55 -1.74 -9.39
CA SER A 538 11.98 -1.48 -9.54
C SER A 538 12.64 -1.02 -8.23
N LEU A 539 11.97 -0.16 -7.46
CA LEU A 539 12.44 0.27 -6.15
C LEU A 539 12.39 -0.88 -5.13
N TYR A 540 11.30 -1.66 -5.12
CA TYR A 540 11.17 -2.84 -4.25
C TYR A 540 12.33 -3.81 -4.45
N CYS A 541 12.61 -4.19 -5.70
CA CYS A 541 13.72 -5.11 -6.01
C CYS A 541 15.07 -4.55 -5.55
N TYR A 542 15.31 -3.25 -5.81
CA TYR A 542 16.54 -2.60 -5.42
C TYR A 542 16.75 -2.59 -3.90
N PHE A 543 15.77 -2.10 -3.12
CA PHE A 543 15.91 -2.05 -1.67
C PHE A 543 15.86 -3.44 -1.02
N SER A 544 15.14 -4.41 -1.62
CA SER A 544 15.18 -5.81 -1.18
C SER A 544 16.58 -6.41 -1.36
N GLU A 545 17.26 -6.15 -2.47
CA GLU A 545 18.63 -6.61 -2.70
C GLU A 545 19.59 -5.96 -1.68
N PHE A 546 19.48 -4.64 -1.47
CA PHE A 546 20.32 -3.94 -0.51
C PHE A 546 20.05 -4.36 0.94
N SER A 547 18.82 -4.72 1.31
CA SER A 547 18.52 -5.22 2.67
C SER A 547 19.22 -6.55 3.02
N GLN A 548 19.73 -7.28 2.02
CA GLN A 548 20.38 -8.58 2.19
C GLN A 548 21.91 -8.50 2.09
N LYS A 549 22.48 -7.30 2.00
CA LYS A 549 23.93 -7.12 1.91
C LYS A 549 24.60 -7.45 3.24
N PRO A 550 25.85 -7.96 3.22
CA PRO A 550 26.49 -8.54 4.40
C PRO A 550 26.94 -7.52 5.44
N TYR A 551 27.28 -6.29 5.03
CA TYR A 551 27.78 -5.27 5.93
C TYR A 551 26.66 -4.34 6.42
N PRO A 552 26.80 -3.75 7.63
CA PRO A 552 25.76 -2.96 8.25
C PRO A 552 25.41 -1.69 7.47
N ASP A 553 24.20 -1.18 7.68
CA ASP A 553 23.70 0.08 7.15
C ASP A 553 24.49 1.29 7.70
N ILE A 554 24.52 2.39 6.94
CA ILE A 554 25.30 3.58 7.30
C ILE A 554 24.78 4.34 8.55
N LEU A 555 23.56 4.03 9.01
CA LEU A 555 22.95 4.61 10.21
C LEU A 555 23.08 3.72 11.45
N THR A 556 23.37 2.42 11.30
CA THR A 556 23.35 1.45 12.39
C THR A 556 24.70 0.73 12.55
N ASN A 557 24.99 0.21 13.74
CA ASN A 557 26.23 -0.53 14.04
C ASN A 557 27.52 0.17 13.55
N ILE A 558 27.59 1.50 13.70
CA ILE A 558 28.67 2.33 13.17
C ILE A 558 30.05 2.08 13.80
N ASN A 559 30.11 1.29 14.87
CA ASN A 559 31.29 1.02 15.69
C ASN A 559 31.76 -0.45 15.63
N CYS A 560 31.54 -1.15 14.51
CA CYS A 560 32.11 -2.47 14.24
C CYS A 560 33.13 -2.45 13.09
N ASP A 561 33.98 -3.48 13.00
CA ASP A 561 35.02 -3.56 11.96
C ASP A 561 34.46 -3.49 10.53
N ASP A 562 33.28 -4.09 10.32
CA ASP A 562 32.61 -4.09 9.02
C ASP A 562 31.85 -2.81 8.70
N ALA A 563 31.78 -1.83 9.61
CA ALA A 563 31.09 -0.58 9.38
C ALA A 563 31.78 0.24 8.28
N PHE A 564 30.97 0.91 7.44
CA PHE A 564 31.51 1.65 6.29
C PHE A 564 32.53 2.69 6.72
N GLY A 565 32.21 3.45 7.79
CA GLY A 565 33.07 4.50 8.31
C GLY A 565 34.41 3.99 8.84
N VAL A 566 34.39 2.89 9.59
CA VAL A 566 35.60 2.25 10.14
C VAL A 566 36.51 1.77 9.02
N TYR A 567 35.95 1.07 8.02
CA TYR A 567 36.72 0.63 6.86
C TYR A 567 37.30 1.82 6.07
N PHE A 568 36.49 2.85 5.82
CA PHE A 568 36.93 4.03 5.08
C PHE A 568 38.07 4.75 5.80
N ALA A 569 37.95 4.93 7.11
CA ALA A 569 38.98 5.58 7.92
C ALA A 569 40.28 4.77 8.00
N SER A 570 40.22 3.43 8.09
CA SER A 570 41.42 2.59 8.14
C SER A 570 42.22 2.62 6.82
N HIS A 571 41.55 2.87 5.69
CA HIS A 571 42.17 2.97 4.37
C HIS A 571 42.56 4.41 3.98
N SER A 572 42.17 5.41 4.76
CA SER A 572 42.52 6.82 4.52
C SER A 572 43.78 7.22 5.29
N SER A 573 44.84 7.61 4.59
CA SER A 573 46.08 8.10 5.21
C SER A 573 45.84 9.38 6.03
N THR A 574 45.04 10.31 5.50
CA THR A 574 44.75 11.60 6.15
C THR A 574 43.98 11.43 7.45
N MET A 575 43.01 10.52 7.49
CA MET A 575 42.26 10.21 8.71
C MET A 575 43.15 9.51 9.74
N LYS A 576 44.02 8.57 9.32
CA LYS A 576 44.98 7.91 10.22
C LYS A 576 45.98 8.90 10.83
N GLU A 577 46.52 9.82 10.04
CA GLU A 577 47.41 10.88 10.53
C GLU A 577 46.70 11.80 11.53
N SER A 578 45.45 12.18 11.23
CA SER A 578 44.63 13.00 12.13
C SER A 578 44.36 12.27 13.45
N LEU A 579 44.03 10.98 13.39
CA LEU A 579 43.83 10.15 14.57
C LEU A 579 45.10 10.03 15.41
N GLN A 580 46.27 9.86 14.78
CA GLN A 580 47.54 9.80 15.49
C GLN A 580 47.84 11.12 16.21
N LYS A 581 47.67 12.27 15.54
CA LYS A 581 47.83 13.60 16.16
C LYS A 581 46.92 13.78 17.38
N ILE A 582 45.67 13.32 17.30
CA ILE A 582 44.73 13.37 18.43
C ILE A 582 45.22 12.49 19.57
N ARG A 583 45.72 11.27 19.28
CA ARG A 583 46.26 10.35 20.30
C ARG A 583 47.50 10.92 20.99
N ASP A 584 48.44 11.47 20.22
CA ASP A 584 49.66 12.06 20.76
C ASP A 584 49.32 13.25 21.68
N GLN A 585 48.41 14.13 21.26
CA GLN A 585 47.95 15.24 22.09
C GLN A 585 47.20 14.76 23.35
N ALA A 586 46.35 13.74 23.23
CA ALA A 586 45.63 13.17 24.37
C ALA A 586 46.59 12.56 25.40
N GLU A 587 47.66 11.90 24.96
CA GLU A 587 48.68 11.34 25.86
C GLU A 587 49.49 12.45 26.55
N LEU A 588 49.86 13.52 25.84
CA LEU A 588 50.49 14.70 26.45
C LEU A 588 49.58 15.35 27.50
N ASP A 589 48.30 15.50 27.20
CA ASP A 589 47.31 16.07 28.13
C ASP A 589 47.11 15.18 29.36
N LYS A 590 47.11 13.86 29.17
CA LYS A 590 47.05 12.87 30.25
C LYS A 590 48.27 12.95 31.16
N GLN A 591 49.47 13.06 30.59
CA GLN A 591 50.71 13.21 31.37
C GLN A 591 50.72 14.50 32.19
N LYS A 592 50.29 15.62 31.59
CA LYS A 592 50.10 16.89 32.32
C LYS A 592 49.10 16.73 33.46
N LYS A 593 48.00 16.01 33.23
CA LYS A 593 47.01 15.75 34.29
C LYS A 593 47.58 14.89 35.41
N ILE A 594 48.36 13.85 35.10
CA ILE A 594 49.01 13.02 36.11
C ILE A 594 49.95 13.88 36.98
N GLN A 595 50.68 14.83 36.39
CA GLN A 595 51.52 15.77 37.13
C GLN A 595 50.70 16.72 38.02
N GLU A 596 49.60 17.29 37.51
CA GLU A 596 48.67 18.13 38.28
C GLU A 596 48.11 17.36 39.48
N VAL A 597 47.66 16.11 39.28
CA VAL A 597 47.14 15.25 40.36
C VAL A 597 48.23 14.94 41.38
N LYS A 598 49.48 14.66 40.95
CA LYS A 598 50.60 14.41 41.86
C LYS A 598 50.94 15.66 42.69
N GLN A 599 50.95 16.83 42.07
CA GLN A 599 51.20 18.10 42.76
C GLN A 599 50.09 18.41 43.78
N ALA A 600 48.82 18.27 43.38
CA ALA A 600 47.68 18.48 44.27
C ALA A 600 47.69 17.51 45.46
N LYS A 601 48.02 16.22 45.23
CA LYS A 601 48.22 15.23 46.30
C LYS A 601 49.39 15.59 47.21
N GLY A 602 50.49 16.10 46.66
CA GLY A 602 51.64 16.57 47.43
C GLY A 602 51.28 17.72 48.36
N ILE A 603 50.61 18.76 47.83
CA ILE A 603 50.11 19.90 48.61
C ILE A 603 49.15 19.43 49.70
N TYR A 604 48.18 18.59 49.36
CA TYR A 604 47.24 18.01 50.32
C TYR A 604 47.96 17.29 51.46
N THR A 605 48.96 16.45 51.13
CA THR A 605 49.73 15.70 52.13
C THR A 605 50.50 16.63 53.06
N CYS A 606 51.18 17.65 52.52
CA CYS A 606 51.89 18.67 53.31
C CYS A 606 50.93 19.43 54.24
N LEU A 607 49.76 19.85 53.74
CA LEU A 607 48.74 20.53 54.56
C LEU A 607 48.26 19.60 55.68
N MET A 608 47.95 18.34 55.38
CA MET A 608 47.52 17.34 56.37
C MET A 608 48.59 17.02 57.41
N ASP A 609 49.86 16.96 57.01
CA ASP A 609 50.98 16.76 57.94
C ASP A 609 51.18 17.97 58.87
N SER A 610 51.02 19.20 58.35
CA SER A 610 51.06 20.40 59.18
C SER A 610 49.92 20.48 60.20
N ILE A 611 48.74 19.93 59.86
CA ILE A 611 47.58 19.86 60.76
C ILE A 611 47.85 18.94 61.97
N LYS A 612 48.68 17.90 61.82
CA LYS A 612 48.99 16.94 62.91
C LYS A 612 49.58 17.63 64.14
N TYR A 613 50.36 18.70 63.93
CA TYR A 613 51.06 19.41 64.99
C TYR A 613 50.31 20.66 65.51
N LEU A 614 49.10 20.91 65.02
CA LEU A 614 48.28 22.06 65.42
C LEU A 614 47.09 21.62 66.28
N SER A 615 46.79 22.39 67.34
CA SER A 615 45.58 22.24 68.15
C SER A 615 44.48 23.19 67.69
N CYS A 616 43.22 22.74 67.75
CA CYS A 616 42.08 23.56 67.37
C CYS A 616 41.80 24.60 68.47
N LYS A 617 41.77 25.90 68.10
CA LYS A 617 41.51 27.02 69.02
C LYS A 617 40.31 27.87 68.57
N CYS A 618 39.32 27.26 67.92
CA CYS A 618 38.17 28.01 67.42
C CYS A 618 37.30 28.52 68.57
N THR A 619 36.86 29.77 68.50
CA THR A 619 36.02 30.43 69.51
C THR A 619 34.81 31.11 68.85
N TYR A 620 33.78 31.39 69.65
CA TYR A 620 32.65 32.21 69.23
C TYR A 620 32.78 33.59 69.89
N GLU A 621 32.76 34.65 69.09
CA GLU A 621 32.72 36.03 69.57
C GLU A 621 31.36 36.64 69.28
N TYR A 622 30.87 37.49 70.20
CA TYR A 622 29.57 38.14 70.11
C TYR A 622 29.75 39.65 69.97
N ASN A 623 29.24 40.24 68.89
CA ASN A 623 29.37 41.67 68.62
C ASN A 623 28.01 42.39 68.57
N GLY A 624 27.18 42.27 69.59
CA GLY A 624 25.94 43.07 69.75
C GLY A 624 24.82 42.81 68.73
N TYR A 625 25.13 42.26 67.55
CA TYR A 625 24.24 41.95 66.43
C TYR A 625 24.21 40.44 66.10
N GLY A 626 24.97 39.61 66.82
CA GLY A 626 25.00 38.15 66.68
C GLY A 626 26.34 37.52 67.12
N SER A 627 26.39 36.19 67.21
CA SER A 627 27.64 35.44 67.42
C SER A 627 28.27 35.02 66.09
N TYR A 628 29.55 35.29 65.87
CA TYR A 628 30.31 34.78 64.71
C TYR A 628 31.44 33.83 65.14
N TYR A 629 31.68 32.82 64.30
CA TYR A 629 32.65 31.76 64.56
C TYR A 629 34.04 32.14 64.03
N ILE A 630 35.04 32.20 64.91
CA ILE A 630 36.42 32.46 64.53
C ILE A 630 37.11 31.13 64.26
N THR A 631 37.44 30.91 62.99
CA THR A 631 38.20 29.73 62.56
C THR A 631 39.66 29.86 62.97
N CYS A 632 40.19 28.85 63.65
CA CYS A 632 41.60 28.80 63.99
C CYS A 632 42.48 28.40 62.79
N GLY A 633 43.79 28.61 62.91
CA GLY A 633 44.76 28.24 61.88
C GLY A 633 44.65 26.78 61.42
N LYS A 634 44.34 25.86 62.34
CA LYS A 634 44.11 24.44 62.01
C LYS A 634 42.90 24.25 61.09
N CYS A 635 41.74 24.82 61.42
CA CYS A 635 40.52 24.70 60.61
C CYS A 635 40.66 25.41 59.26
N ARG A 636 41.43 26.51 59.18
CA ARG A 636 41.72 27.19 57.93
C ARG A 636 42.54 26.31 56.97
N ILE A 637 43.63 25.71 57.46
CA ILE A 637 44.48 24.79 56.66
C ILE A 637 43.69 23.52 56.28
N GLN A 638 42.83 23.02 57.17
CA GLN A 638 41.96 21.88 56.88
C GLN A 638 40.95 22.21 55.78
N LYS A 639 40.35 23.40 55.83
CA LYS A 639 39.46 23.88 54.77
C LYS A 639 40.21 24.03 53.44
N GLU A 640 41.41 24.60 53.47
CA GLU A 640 42.27 24.74 52.29
C GLU A 640 42.60 23.38 51.66
N ALA A 641 42.89 22.35 52.47
CA ALA A 641 43.10 20.99 51.99
C ALA A 641 41.83 20.37 51.40
N CYS A 642 40.67 20.58 52.02
CA CYS A 642 39.38 20.11 51.50
C CYS A 642 38.94 20.84 50.22
N ASP A 643 39.38 22.08 50.03
CA ASP A 643 39.05 22.91 48.87
C ASP A 643 39.95 22.64 47.65
N ILE A 644 40.98 21.78 47.77
CA ILE A 644 41.78 21.33 46.62
C ILE A 644 40.88 20.56 45.65
N LYS A 645 40.67 21.15 44.47
CA LYS A 645 39.89 20.56 43.38
C LYS A 645 40.77 20.32 42.17
N VAL A 646 40.65 19.11 41.61
CA VAL A 646 41.29 18.71 40.37
C VAL A 646 40.20 18.24 39.43
N ASN A 647 40.04 18.91 38.29
CA ASN A 647 39.03 18.53 37.29
C ASN A 647 39.29 17.12 36.74
N ILE A 648 38.26 16.40 36.30
CA ILE A 648 38.44 15.07 35.71
C ILE A 648 39.08 15.21 34.32
N PHE A 649 40.00 14.30 33.99
CA PHE A 649 40.49 14.16 32.63
C PHE A 649 39.61 13.18 31.87
N GLU A 650 38.98 13.66 30.80
CA GLU A 650 38.24 12.83 29.84
C GLU A 650 39.06 12.73 28.55
N CYS A 651 39.35 11.50 28.12
CA CYS A 651 40.02 11.27 26.85
C CYS A 651 39.06 11.66 25.70
N PRO A 652 39.47 12.49 24.73
CA PRO A 652 38.57 12.99 23.70
C PRO A 652 38.16 11.91 22.69
N ILE A 653 38.82 10.77 22.65
CA ILE A 653 38.51 9.66 21.73
C ILE A 653 38.43 8.32 22.49
N PRO A 654 37.67 7.35 21.97
CA PRO A 654 37.63 6.00 22.52
C PRO A 654 39.02 5.35 22.57
N SER A 655 39.25 4.52 23.59
CA SER A 655 40.50 3.77 23.73
C SER A 655 40.58 2.59 22.77
N ASP A 656 39.43 2.03 22.38
CA ASP A 656 39.37 0.96 21.40
C ASP A 656 39.62 1.48 19.98
N HIS A 657 40.31 0.68 19.18
CA HIS A 657 40.76 1.08 17.85
C HIS A 657 39.59 1.34 16.89
N VAL A 658 38.54 0.51 16.97
CA VAL A 658 37.36 0.56 16.08
C VAL A 658 36.54 1.81 16.33
N GLY A 659 36.22 2.10 17.60
CA GLY A 659 35.50 3.30 18.02
C GLY A 659 36.27 4.57 17.69
N ALA A 660 37.60 4.57 17.83
CA ALA A 660 38.44 5.69 17.43
C ALA A 660 38.40 5.94 15.91
N LEU A 661 38.37 4.88 15.09
CA LEU A 661 38.19 4.98 13.63
C LEU A 661 36.77 5.47 13.25
N ALA A 662 35.74 4.98 13.95
CA ALA A 662 34.37 5.45 13.74
C ALA A 662 34.27 6.96 14.04
N VAL A 663 34.86 7.41 15.15
CA VAL A 663 34.94 8.83 15.52
C VAL A 663 35.64 9.67 14.46
N ILE A 664 36.82 9.27 14.00
CA ILE A 664 37.56 10.09 13.03
C ILE A 664 36.82 10.17 11.69
N PHE A 665 36.14 9.09 11.29
CA PHE A 665 35.26 9.09 10.14
C PHE A 665 34.12 10.11 10.29
N GLU A 666 33.46 10.16 11.44
CA GLU A 666 32.38 11.14 11.68
C GLU A 666 32.87 12.59 11.66
N LEU A 667 34.08 12.84 12.17
CA LEU A 667 34.72 14.16 12.14
C LEU A 667 35.05 14.61 10.71
N GLN A 668 35.55 13.68 9.89
CA GLN A 668 36.09 13.94 8.56
C GLN A 668 35.26 13.34 7.41
N MET A 669 33.98 13.04 7.66
CA MET A 669 33.12 12.32 6.70
C MET A 669 33.01 13.09 5.37
N PRO A 670 33.20 12.42 4.23
CA PRO A 670 32.94 12.99 2.91
C PRO A 670 31.51 13.56 2.83
N ILE A 671 31.39 14.77 2.26
CA ILE A 671 30.12 15.51 2.25
C ILE A 671 29.00 14.76 1.52
N GLU A 672 29.35 14.01 0.47
CA GLU A 672 28.40 13.23 -0.33
C GLU A 672 27.77 12.09 0.48
N ILE A 673 28.57 11.42 1.30
CA ILE A 673 28.13 10.36 2.23
C ILE A 673 27.25 10.96 3.32
N ARG A 674 27.67 12.09 3.88
CA ARG A 674 26.94 12.80 4.93
C ARG A 674 25.55 13.21 4.47
N ILE A 675 25.44 13.79 3.27
CA ILE A 675 24.16 14.20 2.67
C ILE A 675 23.26 13.01 2.38
N TYR A 676 23.82 11.94 1.83
CA TYR A 676 23.07 10.69 1.60
C TYR A 676 22.49 10.13 2.91
N ARG A 677 23.30 10.11 3.98
CA ARG A 677 22.88 9.68 5.31
C ARG A 677 21.77 10.56 5.87
N ASP A 678 21.90 11.89 5.76
CA ASP A 678 20.89 12.84 6.23
C ASP A 678 19.55 12.68 5.48
N ILE A 679 19.57 12.40 4.18
CA ILE A 679 18.33 12.15 3.40
C ILE A 679 17.64 10.86 3.83
N ILE A 680 18.40 9.76 4.04
CA ILE A 680 17.82 8.51 4.54
C ILE A 680 17.22 8.74 5.93
N TRP A 681 17.94 9.39 6.83
CA TRP A 681 17.47 9.67 8.18
C TRP A 681 16.20 10.53 8.17
N GLN A 682 16.14 11.57 7.34
CA GLN A 682 14.95 12.41 7.19
C GLN A 682 13.77 11.64 6.62
N PHE A 683 14.01 10.76 5.64
CA PHE A 683 12.97 9.87 5.12
C PHE A 683 12.43 8.97 6.24
N ILE A 684 13.29 8.29 7.00
CA ILE A 684 12.89 7.37 8.08
C ILE A 684 12.08 8.11 9.16
N ASN A 685 12.51 9.29 9.58
CA ASN A 685 11.94 10.03 10.71
C ASN A 685 10.81 11.01 10.34
N ARG A 686 10.20 10.86 9.16
CA ARG A 686 9.03 11.64 8.73
C ARG A 686 7.78 11.28 9.56
N PRO A 687 6.82 12.20 9.79
CA PRO A 687 6.82 13.63 9.48
C PRO A 687 7.40 14.52 10.59
N LYS A 688 7.65 13.95 11.77
CA LYS A 688 8.23 14.65 12.92
C LYS A 688 9.35 13.79 13.50
N PRO A 689 10.62 14.26 13.48
CA PRO A 689 11.65 13.63 14.29
C PRO A 689 11.35 13.92 15.76
N ASN A 690 10.96 12.91 16.52
CA ASN A 690 10.87 13.04 17.97
C ASN A 690 12.28 13.15 18.55
N LEU A 691 12.77 14.37 18.76
CA LEU A 691 14.00 14.64 19.50
C LEU A 691 13.68 14.69 21.00
N ASN A 692 13.23 13.57 21.58
CA ASN A 692 12.87 13.47 23.00
C ASN A 692 14.06 13.06 23.89
N HIS A 693 15.27 13.53 23.57
CA HIS A 693 16.41 13.33 24.46
C HIS A 693 17.15 14.64 24.69
N ARG A 694 17.28 15.02 25.97
CA ARG A 694 18.31 15.95 26.46
C ARG A 694 19.68 15.29 26.27
N MET A 695 20.12 15.15 25.03
CA MET A 695 21.44 14.65 24.68
C MET A 695 22.30 15.84 24.26
N TYR A 696 23.52 15.87 24.78
CA TYR A 696 24.46 16.92 24.45
C TYR A 696 25.17 16.57 23.14
N GLU A 697 25.15 17.49 22.17
CA GLU A 697 25.91 17.36 20.94
C GLU A 697 27.38 17.18 21.26
N TRP A 698 27.98 16.09 20.79
CA TRP A 698 29.30 15.65 21.27
C TRP A 698 30.40 16.71 21.04
N LEU A 699 30.34 17.44 19.93
CA LEU A 699 31.27 18.54 19.61
C LEU A 699 30.93 19.88 20.31
N SER A 700 29.86 19.95 21.09
CA SER A 700 29.47 21.15 21.83
C SER A 700 29.82 21.09 23.32
N VAL A 701 30.41 19.98 23.78
CA VAL A 701 30.77 19.76 25.19
C VAL A 701 32.29 19.71 25.35
N PRO A 702 32.90 20.43 26.32
CA PRO A 702 34.29 20.20 26.70
C PRO A 702 34.51 18.75 27.19
N PRO A 703 35.69 18.14 27.01
CA PRO A 703 36.84 18.65 26.27
C PRO A 703 36.73 18.46 24.74
N HIS A 704 35.73 17.72 24.25
CA HIS A 704 35.56 17.37 22.83
C HIS A 704 35.48 18.59 21.92
N ALA A 705 34.75 19.64 22.31
CA ALA A 705 34.62 20.86 21.53
C ALA A 705 35.98 21.51 21.20
N SER A 706 36.90 21.57 22.17
CA SER A 706 38.22 22.18 21.99
C SER A 706 39.25 21.21 21.42
N LYS A 707 39.18 19.92 21.79
CA LYS A 707 40.17 18.91 21.40
C LYS A 707 39.91 18.29 20.03
N LEU A 708 38.65 18.12 19.64
CA LEU A 708 38.26 17.51 18.37
C LEU A 708 37.74 18.51 17.34
N GLY A 709 37.21 19.66 17.79
CA GLY A 709 36.70 20.71 16.91
C GLY A 709 37.64 21.08 15.75
N PRO A 710 38.96 21.20 15.94
CA PRO A 710 39.89 21.50 14.85
C PRO A 710 39.95 20.45 13.73
N PHE A 711 39.53 19.21 13.99
CA PHE A 711 39.55 18.10 13.04
C PHE A 711 38.21 17.93 12.29
N TYR A 712 37.17 18.68 12.67
CA TYR A 712 35.85 18.58 12.08
C TYR A 712 35.78 19.31 10.73
N THR A 713 35.41 18.61 9.66
CA THR A 713 35.34 19.17 8.30
C THR A 713 33.91 19.32 7.76
N GLY A 714 32.91 18.93 8.54
CA GLY A 714 31.50 18.94 8.12
C GLY A 714 30.81 20.31 8.23
N PRO A 715 29.62 20.48 7.61
CA PRO A 715 28.77 21.64 7.84
C PRO A 715 28.21 21.67 9.28
N LYS A 716 27.79 22.85 9.77
CA LYS A 716 27.17 22.96 11.11
C LYS A 716 25.73 22.42 11.19
N ASN A 717 25.00 22.40 10.08
CA ASN A 717 23.56 22.13 10.01
C ASN A 717 23.19 20.66 9.70
N ASN A 718 24.03 19.69 10.07
CA ASN A 718 23.78 18.27 9.78
C ASN A 718 22.63 17.71 10.62
N LYS A 719 21.88 16.75 10.07
CA LYS A 719 20.78 16.09 10.78
C LYS A 719 21.26 14.96 11.69
N VAL A 720 22.24 14.18 11.22
CA VAL A 720 22.86 13.10 12.01
C VAL A 720 24.16 13.60 12.64
N LYS A 721 24.23 13.54 13.97
CA LYS A 721 25.38 14.01 14.78
C LYS A 721 25.80 12.93 15.78
N LEU A 722 27.08 12.94 16.15
CA LEU A 722 27.56 12.19 17.30
C LEU A 722 27.01 12.81 18.59
N LEU A 723 26.49 11.96 19.47
CA LEU A 723 25.95 12.32 20.77
C LEU A 723 26.69 11.54 21.85
N SER A 724 26.94 12.17 23.00
CA SER A 724 27.44 11.47 24.17
C SER A 724 26.29 10.85 24.96
N SER A 725 26.38 9.56 25.28
CA SER A 725 25.42 8.87 26.16
C SER A 725 25.59 9.27 27.63
N THR A 726 26.77 9.76 28.01
CA THR A 726 27.10 10.26 29.35
C THR A 726 27.27 11.78 29.31
N LYS A 727 26.66 12.49 30.28
CA LYS A 727 26.96 13.91 30.50
C LYS A 727 28.45 14.01 30.87
N SER A 728 29.22 14.79 30.13
CA SER A 728 30.61 15.09 30.51
C SER A 728 30.62 15.63 31.94
N VAL A 729 31.54 15.14 32.75
CA VAL A 729 31.64 15.52 34.16
C VAL A 729 32.37 16.86 34.23
N THR A 730 31.68 17.93 33.83
CA THR A 730 32.11 19.32 34.07
C THR A 730 31.85 19.72 35.50
#